data_AF-A0A397SDU8-F1
#
_entry.id   AF-A0A397SDU8-F1
#
_cell.length_a   1.000
_cell.length_b   1.000
_cell.length_c   1.000
_cell.angle_alpha   90.00
_cell.angle_beta   90.00
_cell.angle_gamma   90.00
#
_symmetry.space_group_name_H-M   'P 1'
#
loop_
_entity.id
_entity.type
_entity.pdbx_description
1 polymer ?
#
loop_
_entity_poly.entity_id
_entity_poly.type
_entity_poly.pdbx_seq_one_letter_code
_entity_poly.pdbx_strand_id
1 'polypeptide(L)'
;MWTSMKISHLRDGIKEKASLSIPAHKIKLWKVAIPTKDMNDKKMKILINKSHEFINVKEELGGELLDAEDSISSKIENVPADNHIHIITELPKPATTGKRKIDLDDANEDQDRKRSKLTAPKLTSAREIKKKIMELSDNSDDYSNPNNKLLLPFPYLGSRKPVERFSLDNNGLFTFIGRRKFKNVLNMINDLRDNFGFMQMFIYGTMGYGKSYILSAITCYLIRIKKHVVFLPDCRALSLEPVEYIKSALFLTYVDNLEKINRISSCKTLNDIEDFFSLVNEKLYIIIDQLNALDGNDTGVTQESKTKIKESINKICFNHFYIKSALANVEWAIRYKAKQTNELKIALFGGFEEDEMSEWWASHKHILDNDEREHQMKEIEDITGCVPLFLNYYDNGNSDNKTFDLRKNHLIKNVKNKIKPNLDLFSINKFESASEYDKNRYVEVMTSFITNTVPPVHKEEDYDHRYFYIKENASYDNYEVGHYICGLARNYIAEFFYERSKMNVFTDMKWINSMKMFKENPSVLGFIMEKACIASISRNGLMVNKSSFKPDRTEFFSSENDIIVREKKCTFFIPYSWNHDAIDGLILLHEKTKKNNDDSVHVIPIQITITKPSKHSDSEKKFFDSAWKKLKEKLTNYKNVKVSFVWITCRSEASSKIVLNEKEIRNKTIEVNPSYTREIISFRIVNKEIDDEFLFSDRDI
;
A
#
# COMPACT_ATOMS: atom_id res chain seq x y z
N MET A 1 -4.33 40.72 -12.75
CA MET A 1 -5.12 40.51 -11.51
C MET A 1 -4.25 40.36 -10.24
N TRP A 2 -3.00 39.88 -10.33
CA TRP A 2 -2.13 39.66 -9.15
C TRP A 2 -1.26 40.87 -8.76
N THR A 3 -1.16 41.90 -9.62
CA THR A 3 -0.23 43.03 -9.45
C THR A 3 -0.57 43.99 -8.32
N SER A 4 -1.79 43.93 -7.77
CA SER A 4 -2.26 44.74 -6.62
C SER A 4 -2.53 43.93 -5.35
N MET A 5 -2.22 42.63 -5.33
CA MET A 5 -2.44 41.79 -4.14
C MET A 5 -1.28 41.96 -3.16
N LYS A 6 -1.64 42.23 -1.89
CA LYS A 6 -0.71 42.20 -0.76
C LYS A 6 -0.34 40.77 -0.36
N ILE A 7 0.81 40.62 0.28
CA ILE A 7 1.26 39.36 0.87
C ILE A 7 0.27 38.83 1.93
N SER A 8 -0.46 39.69 2.62
CA SER A 8 -1.55 39.29 3.54
C SER A 8 -2.61 38.44 2.85
N HIS A 9 -3.09 38.84 1.67
CA HIS A 9 -4.06 38.06 0.90
C HIS A 9 -3.50 36.69 0.45
N LEU A 10 -2.19 36.61 0.19
CA LEU A 10 -1.54 35.33 -0.13
C LEU A 10 -1.52 34.39 1.09
N ARG A 11 -1.31 34.92 2.30
CA ARG A 11 -1.40 34.13 3.54
C ARG A 11 -2.82 33.59 3.76
N ASP A 12 -3.84 34.41 3.49
CA ASP A 12 -5.24 34.00 3.59
C ASP A 12 -5.56 32.88 2.59
N GLY A 13 -5.15 33.02 1.34
CA GLY A 13 -5.34 31.98 0.32
C GLY A 13 -4.61 30.66 0.62
N ILE A 14 -3.40 30.73 1.19
CA ILE A 14 -2.66 29.53 1.63
C ILE A 14 -3.39 28.85 2.78
N LYS A 15 -3.86 29.61 3.77
CA LYS A 15 -4.61 29.07 4.91
C LYS A 15 -5.86 28.33 4.45
N GLU A 16 -6.65 28.93 3.56
CA GLU A 16 -7.88 28.35 3.04
C GLU A 16 -7.60 27.06 2.24
N LYS A 17 -6.67 27.13 1.27
CA LYS A 17 -6.38 25.99 0.38
C LYS A 17 -5.71 24.82 1.10
N ALA A 18 -4.92 25.09 2.15
CA ALA A 18 -4.25 24.07 2.95
C ALA A 18 -5.04 23.66 4.22
N SER A 19 -6.26 24.20 4.42
CA SER A 19 -7.11 23.91 5.59
C SER A 19 -6.39 24.05 6.94
N LEU A 20 -5.56 25.09 7.09
CA LEU A 20 -4.76 25.31 8.29
C LEU A 20 -5.61 25.89 9.43
N SER A 21 -5.52 25.29 10.62
CA SER A 21 -6.21 25.75 11.84
C SER A 21 -5.58 27.00 12.49
N ILE A 22 -4.47 27.50 11.94
CA ILE A 22 -3.68 28.62 12.46
C ILE A 22 -4.15 29.94 11.83
N PRO A 23 -4.23 31.07 12.58
CA PRO A 23 -4.52 32.37 12.00
C PRO A 23 -3.53 32.78 10.91
N ALA A 24 -4.02 33.30 9.77
CA ALA A 24 -3.19 33.62 8.60
C ALA A 24 -2.04 34.62 8.92
N HIS A 25 -2.27 35.56 9.83
CA HIS A 25 -1.24 36.50 10.27
C HIS A 25 -0.06 35.84 11.00
N LYS A 26 -0.20 34.61 11.51
CA LYS A 26 0.88 33.85 12.14
C LYS A 26 1.70 33.02 11.14
N ILE A 27 1.25 32.91 9.89
CA ILE A 27 1.98 32.22 8.82
C ILE A 27 3.09 33.14 8.32
N LYS A 28 4.34 32.65 8.32
CA LYS A 28 5.47 33.37 7.75
C LYS A 28 5.73 32.90 6.32
N LEU A 29 5.87 33.86 5.40
CA LEU A 29 6.24 33.59 4.01
C LEU A 29 7.65 34.10 3.77
N TRP A 30 8.49 33.24 3.21
CA TRP A 30 9.88 33.52 2.91
C TRP A 30 10.10 33.49 1.41
N LYS A 31 10.67 34.55 0.85
CA LYS A 31 11.18 34.57 -0.51
C LYS A 31 12.48 33.78 -0.55
N VAL A 32 12.57 32.83 -1.47
CA VAL A 32 13.76 32.02 -1.73
C VAL A 32 14.00 31.90 -3.23
N ALA A 33 15.19 31.42 -3.60
CA ALA A 33 15.47 30.98 -4.97
C ALA A 33 16.19 29.64 -4.87
N ILE A 34 15.45 28.55 -5.16
CA ILE A 34 15.96 27.18 -5.05
C ILE A 34 15.65 26.43 -6.34
N PRO A 35 16.65 25.98 -7.11
CA PRO A 35 16.43 25.27 -8.37
C PRO A 35 15.80 23.90 -8.12
N THR A 36 14.72 23.57 -8.82
CA THR A 36 14.02 22.27 -8.69
C THR A 36 14.60 21.17 -9.57
N LYS A 37 15.39 21.53 -10.59
CA LYS A 37 16.01 20.59 -11.54
C LYS A 37 17.46 20.23 -11.21
N ASP A 38 18.12 21.02 -10.38
CA ASP A 38 19.49 20.74 -9.93
C ASP A 38 19.46 20.08 -8.54
N MET A 39 19.42 18.74 -8.52
CA MET A 39 19.47 17.95 -7.29
C MET A 39 20.81 18.07 -6.56
N ASN A 40 21.84 18.63 -7.20
CA ASN A 40 23.14 18.85 -6.59
C ASN A 40 23.26 20.19 -5.86
N ASP A 41 22.31 21.11 -6.07
CA ASP A 41 22.25 22.40 -5.38
C ASP A 41 22.19 22.21 -3.85
N LYS A 42 22.92 23.08 -3.14
CA LYS A 42 23.07 23.00 -1.68
C LYS A 42 21.74 23.20 -0.96
N LYS A 43 20.89 24.13 -1.42
CA LYS A 43 19.59 24.43 -0.80
C LYS A 43 18.58 23.33 -1.11
N MET A 44 18.61 22.78 -2.32
CA MET A 44 17.78 21.63 -2.71
C MET A 44 18.13 20.39 -1.88
N LYS A 45 19.42 20.12 -1.65
CA LYS A 45 19.89 19.05 -0.75
C LYS A 45 19.40 19.23 0.70
N ILE A 46 19.34 20.47 1.19
CA ILE A 46 18.82 20.75 2.55
C ILE A 46 17.31 20.44 2.61
N LEU A 47 16.53 20.85 1.62
CA LEU A 47 15.09 20.57 1.57
C LEU A 47 14.75 19.08 1.47
N ILE A 48 15.59 18.29 0.80
CA ILE A 48 15.38 16.85 0.62
C ILE A 48 15.84 16.06 1.85
N ASN A 49 16.99 16.40 2.43
CA ASN A 49 17.65 15.54 3.43
C ASN A 49 17.38 15.94 4.88
N LYS A 50 16.92 17.17 5.15
CA LYS A 50 16.65 17.66 6.51
C LYS A 50 15.15 17.75 6.73
N SER A 51 14.69 17.34 7.92
CA SER A 51 13.29 17.55 8.31
C SER A 51 12.95 19.04 8.31
N HIS A 52 11.82 19.39 7.68
CA HIS A 52 11.42 20.78 7.41
C HIS A 52 11.22 21.61 8.68
N GLU A 53 10.94 20.97 9.82
CA GLU A 53 10.76 21.63 11.12
C GLU A 53 12.06 22.22 11.71
N PHE A 54 13.21 21.69 11.26
CA PHE A 54 14.55 22.08 11.73
C PHE A 54 15.33 22.91 10.70
N ILE A 55 14.74 23.20 9.53
CA ILE A 55 15.35 24.06 8.54
C ILE A 55 15.20 25.51 9.01
N ASN A 56 16.34 26.19 9.22
CA ASN A 56 16.34 27.63 9.39
C ASN A 56 16.24 28.27 8.00
N VAL A 57 15.03 28.68 7.58
CA VAL A 57 14.79 29.21 6.23
C VAL A 57 15.66 30.43 5.93
N LYS A 58 15.93 31.29 6.92
CA LYS A 58 16.78 32.47 6.76
C LYS A 58 18.25 32.11 6.55
N GLU A 59 18.80 31.29 7.44
CA GLU A 59 20.25 30.99 7.46
C GLU A 59 20.66 29.89 6.46
N GLU A 60 19.85 28.85 6.31
CA GLU A 60 20.19 27.67 5.52
C GLU A 60 19.70 27.75 4.08
N LEU A 61 18.59 28.44 3.83
CA LEU A 61 18.01 28.59 2.48
C LEU A 61 18.19 30.01 1.91
N GLY A 62 18.75 30.93 2.70
CA GLY A 62 18.92 32.34 2.32
C GLY A 62 17.59 33.05 2.13
N GLY A 63 16.58 32.70 2.93
CA GLY A 63 15.23 33.25 2.84
C GLY A 63 15.14 34.70 3.31
N GLU A 64 14.44 35.52 2.53
CA GLU A 64 14.05 36.88 2.90
C GLU A 64 12.58 36.87 3.37
N LEU A 65 12.31 37.37 4.59
CA LEU A 65 10.95 37.37 5.12
C LEU A 65 10.09 38.40 4.39
N LEU A 66 8.90 38.00 3.92
CA LEU A 66 7.97 38.87 3.22
C LEU A 66 7.01 39.57 4.21
N ASP A 67 7.01 40.90 4.18
CA ASP A 67 6.10 41.71 5.01
C ASP A 67 4.66 41.56 4.52
N ALA A 68 3.70 41.60 5.43
CA ALA A 68 2.29 41.45 5.10
C ALA A 68 1.73 42.61 4.26
N GLU A 69 2.29 43.81 4.45
CA GLU A 69 1.86 45.03 3.76
C GLU A 69 2.51 45.21 2.38
N ASP A 70 3.56 44.43 2.07
CA ASP A 70 4.21 44.46 0.78
C ASP A 70 3.26 43.97 -0.33
N SER A 71 3.32 44.64 -1.47
CA SER A 71 2.72 44.14 -2.71
C SER A 71 3.50 42.93 -3.22
N ILE A 72 2.82 41.86 -3.63
CA ILE A 72 3.48 40.67 -4.20
C ILE A 72 4.41 41.05 -5.37
N SER A 73 3.95 41.98 -6.21
CA SER A 73 4.66 42.49 -7.39
C SER A 73 5.94 43.29 -7.06
N SER A 74 6.11 43.80 -5.84
CA SER A 74 7.34 44.50 -5.45
C SER A 74 8.42 43.55 -4.91
N LYS A 75 8.04 42.32 -4.54
CA LYS A 75 8.94 41.35 -3.91
C LYS A 75 9.22 40.12 -4.77
N ILE A 76 8.30 39.74 -5.65
CA ILE A 76 8.41 38.59 -6.54
C ILE A 76 8.36 39.08 -7.98
N GLU A 77 9.30 38.64 -8.81
CA GLU A 77 9.35 39.01 -10.22
C GLU A 77 8.05 38.59 -10.94
N ASN A 78 7.57 39.41 -11.88
CA ASN A 78 6.31 39.16 -12.59
C ASN A 78 6.30 37.86 -13.40
N VAL A 79 7.48 37.30 -13.71
CA VAL A 79 7.66 35.98 -14.33
C VAL A 79 8.77 35.24 -13.58
N PRO A 80 8.44 34.59 -12.45
CA PRO A 80 9.43 33.82 -11.71
C PRO A 80 9.88 32.60 -12.53
N ALA A 81 11.15 32.22 -12.45
CA ALA A 81 11.66 31.07 -13.21
C ALA A 81 10.91 29.77 -12.85
N ASP A 82 10.28 29.12 -13.84
CA ASP A 82 9.45 27.90 -13.65
C ASP A 82 10.18 26.73 -12.97
N ASN A 83 11.51 26.74 -13.03
CA ASN A 83 12.37 25.68 -12.46
C ASN A 83 12.90 26.02 -11.07
N HIS A 84 12.26 26.94 -10.32
CA HIS A 84 12.68 27.33 -8.98
C HIS A 84 11.51 27.36 -8.00
N ILE A 85 11.79 27.06 -6.73
CA ILE A 85 10.92 27.39 -5.60
C ILE A 85 11.20 28.84 -5.22
N HIS A 86 10.14 29.65 -5.21
CA HIS A 86 10.21 31.09 -4.94
C HIS A 86 9.68 31.51 -3.57
N ILE A 87 8.81 30.68 -2.98
CA ILE A 87 8.19 30.95 -1.66
C ILE A 87 8.23 29.69 -0.82
N ILE A 88 8.68 29.83 0.43
CA ILE A 88 8.55 28.81 1.48
C ILE A 88 7.62 29.34 2.58
N THR A 89 6.71 28.49 3.03
CA THR A 89 5.78 28.81 4.12
C THR A 89 6.28 28.17 5.42
N GLU A 90 6.49 28.97 6.46
CA GLU A 90 6.87 28.52 7.80
C GLU A 90 5.69 28.73 8.77
N LEU A 91 5.28 27.65 9.45
CA LEU A 91 4.24 27.68 10.47
C LEU A 91 4.83 28.00 11.84
N PRO A 92 4.06 28.68 12.73
CA PRO A 92 4.52 28.95 14.08
C PRO A 92 4.71 27.62 14.84
N LYS A 93 5.88 27.46 15.47
CA LYS A 93 6.18 26.30 16.30
C LYS A 93 5.21 26.23 17.50
N PRO A 94 4.78 25.04 17.95
CA PRO A 94 3.96 24.90 19.15
C PRO A 94 4.67 25.58 20.34
N ALA A 95 3.92 26.35 21.12
CA ALA A 95 4.48 27.13 22.23
C ALA A 95 5.18 26.20 23.24
N THR A 96 6.51 26.23 23.26
CA THR A 96 7.29 25.77 24.41
C THR A 96 7.30 26.90 25.43
N THR A 97 6.82 26.64 26.64
CA THR A 97 6.87 27.58 27.77
C THR A 97 8.32 28.03 27.98
N GLY A 98 8.57 29.32 27.73
CA GLY A 98 9.89 29.92 27.71
C GLY A 98 10.61 29.82 29.06
N LYS A 99 11.88 29.40 29.00
CA LYS A 99 12.85 29.54 30.08
C LYS A 99 13.00 31.02 30.43
N ARG A 100 12.75 31.39 31.69
CA ARG A 100 13.24 32.66 32.25
C ARG A 100 14.77 32.62 32.27
N LYS A 101 15.40 33.70 31.81
CA LYS A 101 16.77 34.05 32.19
C LYS A 101 16.81 34.16 33.72
N ILE A 102 17.68 33.38 34.35
CA ILE A 102 18.13 33.63 35.73
C ILE A 102 19.58 34.01 35.57
N ASP A 103 19.89 35.22 36.01
CA ASP A 103 21.22 35.79 36.01
C ASP A 103 22.16 34.90 36.84
N LEU A 104 23.40 34.82 36.36
CA LEU A 104 24.53 34.24 37.06
C LEU A 104 24.76 35.07 38.33
N ASP A 105 24.68 34.43 39.49
CA ASP A 105 25.69 34.54 40.55
C ASP A 105 25.40 33.51 41.68
N ASP A 106 26.49 33.04 42.27
CA ASP A 106 26.63 32.18 43.46
C ASP A 106 26.41 30.65 43.37
N ALA A 107 27.54 30.01 43.04
CA ALA A 107 28.19 28.86 43.69
C ALA A 107 27.36 27.76 44.41
N ASN A 108 27.50 26.55 43.86
CA ASN A 108 27.64 25.24 44.54
C ASN A 108 26.64 24.87 45.65
N GLU A 109 25.44 24.43 45.26
CA GLU A 109 24.65 23.40 46.00
C GLU A 109 23.39 22.90 45.23
N ASP A 110 23.05 23.53 44.10
CA ASP A 110 21.71 23.42 43.49
C ASP A 110 21.58 22.41 42.31
N GLN A 111 22.61 21.59 42.04
CA GLN A 111 22.58 20.61 40.93
C GLN A 111 21.73 19.37 41.21
N ASP A 112 21.64 18.90 42.46
CA ASP A 112 20.85 17.70 42.81
C ASP A 112 19.33 17.99 42.86
N ARG A 113 18.93 19.22 43.24
CA ARG A 113 17.51 19.61 43.22
C ARG A 113 16.95 19.78 41.81
N LYS A 114 17.75 20.24 40.83
CA LYS A 114 17.31 20.41 39.43
C LYS A 114 17.14 19.08 38.69
N ARG A 115 17.92 18.04 39.00
CA ARG A 115 17.76 16.69 38.43
C ARG A 115 16.47 15.99 38.88
N SER A 116 15.99 16.25 40.11
CA SER A 116 14.75 15.68 40.66
C SER A 116 13.46 16.20 40.00
N LYS A 117 13.47 17.41 39.42
CA LYS A 117 12.26 18.05 38.87
C LYS A 117 11.82 17.53 37.49
N LEU A 118 12.73 16.96 36.70
CA LEU A 118 12.42 16.39 35.37
C LEU A 118 11.99 14.91 35.41
N THR A 119 12.40 14.17 36.44
CA THR A 119 12.01 12.77 36.66
C THR A 119 10.60 12.63 37.24
N ALA A 120 10.15 13.57 38.07
CA ALA A 120 8.83 13.52 38.69
C ALA A 120 7.67 13.48 37.67
N PRO A 121 7.61 14.32 36.61
CA PRO A 121 6.55 14.23 35.60
C PRO A 121 6.56 12.92 34.81
N LYS A 122 7.74 12.44 34.38
CA LYS A 122 7.87 11.16 33.67
C LYS A 122 7.40 9.98 34.54
N LEU A 123 7.69 10.02 35.84
CA LEU A 123 7.29 8.99 36.79
C LEU A 123 5.78 9.02 37.06
N THR A 124 5.16 10.20 37.13
CA THR A 124 3.69 10.32 37.22
C THR A 124 3.01 9.71 36.00
N SER A 125 3.45 10.06 34.78
CA SER A 125 2.91 9.46 33.55
C SER A 125 3.15 7.94 33.49
N ALA A 126 4.31 7.46 33.96
CA ALA A 126 4.61 6.02 34.07
C ALA A 126 3.60 5.29 34.95
N ARG A 127 3.28 5.89 36.11
CA ARG A 127 2.32 5.33 37.07
C ARG A 127 0.91 5.32 36.49
N GLU A 128 0.51 6.37 35.79
CA GLU A 128 -0.80 6.43 35.12
C GLU A 128 -0.95 5.37 34.04
N ILE A 129 0.04 5.22 33.17
CA ILE A 129 0.03 4.17 32.13
C ILE A 129 -0.01 2.79 32.78
N LYS A 130 0.86 2.52 33.76
CA LYS A 130 0.87 1.23 34.45
C LYS A 130 -0.44 0.94 35.16
N LYS A 131 -1.03 1.93 35.85
CA LYS A 131 -2.34 1.80 36.50
C LYS A 131 -3.41 1.38 35.50
N LYS A 132 -3.52 2.09 34.36
CA LYS A 132 -4.47 1.73 33.29
C LYS A 132 -4.22 0.32 32.75
N ILE A 133 -2.96 -0.10 32.60
CA ILE A 133 -2.64 -1.47 32.18
C ILE A 133 -3.09 -2.49 33.22
N MET A 134 -2.92 -2.21 34.52
CA MET A 134 -3.32 -3.12 35.59
C MET A 134 -4.85 -3.29 35.71
N GLU A 135 -5.63 -2.38 35.13
CA GLU A 135 -7.10 -2.46 35.06
C GLU A 135 -7.61 -3.34 33.90
N LEU A 136 -6.72 -3.77 32.99
CA LEU A 136 -7.07 -4.63 31.85
C LEU A 136 -7.38 -6.07 32.29
N SER A 137 -8.00 -6.84 31.40
CA SER A 137 -8.19 -8.29 31.59
C SER A 137 -6.86 -9.04 31.62
N ASP A 138 -6.73 -10.03 32.49
CA ASP A 138 -5.64 -11.00 32.48
C ASP A 138 -6.00 -12.31 31.75
N ASN A 139 -7.19 -12.39 31.16
CA ASN A 139 -7.58 -13.49 30.27
C ASN A 139 -7.07 -13.23 28.85
N SER A 140 -6.14 -14.07 28.37
CA SER A 140 -5.59 -13.95 27.00
C SER A 140 -6.64 -14.15 25.90
N ASP A 141 -7.74 -14.84 26.20
CA ASP A 141 -8.81 -15.07 25.21
C ASP A 141 -9.53 -13.77 24.86
N ASP A 142 -9.56 -12.78 25.76
CA ASP A 142 -10.18 -11.49 25.47
C ASP A 142 -9.45 -10.72 24.37
N TYR A 143 -8.14 -10.88 24.28
CA TYR A 143 -7.28 -10.28 23.25
C TYR A 143 -7.28 -11.09 21.95
N SER A 144 -7.76 -12.34 22.01
CA SER A 144 -7.74 -13.25 20.87
C SER A 144 -9.08 -13.34 20.15
N ASN A 145 -10.17 -12.97 20.83
CA ASN A 145 -11.52 -13.00 20.32
C ASN A 145 -11.83 -11.76 19.46
N PRO A 146 -12.11 -11.92 18.15
CA PRO A 146 -12.36 -10.77 17.26
C PRO A 146 -13.57 -9.90 17.65
N ASN A 147 -14.54 -10.47 18.36
CA ASN A 147 -15.70 -9.73 18.87
C ASN A 147 -15.32 -8.65 19.90
N ASN A 148 -14.14 -8.76 20.50
CA ASN A 148 -13.69 -7.82 21.51
C ASN A 148 -12.94 -6.65 20.88
N LYS A 149 -13.45 -5.44 21.12
CA LYS A 149 -12.76 -4.18 20.81
C LYS A 149 -12.21 -3.60 22.10
N LEU A 150 -10.91 -3.76 22.31
CA LEU A 150 -10.22 -3.35 23.53
C LEU A 150 -9.61 -1.96 23.35
N LEU A 151 -9.84 -1.06 24.29
CA LEU A 151 -9.17 0.24 24.33
C LEU A 151 -7.94 0.12 25.24
N LEU A 152 -6.75 0.07 24.63
CA LEU A 152 -5.50 -0.23 25.32
C LEU A 152 -4.64 1.02 25.49
N PRO A 153 -4.01 1.25 26.66
CA PRO A 153 -3.01 2.30 26.80
C PRO A 153 -1.77 1.99 25.97
N PHE A 154 -1.23 2.98 25.27
CA PHE A 154 0.01 2.79 24.52
C PHE A 154 1.18 2.55 25.49
N PRO A 155 1.84 1.38 25.50
CA PRO A 155 2.72 0.97 26.58
C PRO A 155 4.15 1.53 26.41
N TYR A 156 4.26 2.84 26.19
CA TYR A 156 5.52 3.55 26.01
C TYR A 156 5.42 5.02 26.43
N LEU A 157 6.42 5.49 27.19
CA LEU A 157 6.44 6.83 27.79
C LEU A 157 7.10 7.91 26.93
N GLY A 158 7.88 7.53 25.92
CA GLY A 158 8.61 8.50 25.13
C GLY A 158 7.68 9.39 24.30
N SER A 159 8.13 10.62 24.03
CA SER A 159 7.37 11.60 23.25
C SER A 159 7.22 11.20 21.79
N ARG A 160 8.21 10.48 21.22
CA ARG A 160 8.16 9.98 19.84
C ARG A 160 7.42 8.64 19.77
N LYS A 161 6.11 8.72 19.60
CA LYS A 161 5.23 7.57 19.34
C LYS A 161 5.01 7.38 17.83
N PRO A 162 4.78 6.14 17.36
CA PRO A 162 4.55 5.86 15.93
C PRO A 162 3.13 6.25 15.46
N VAL A 163 2.83 7.55 15.45
CA VAL A 163 1.50 8.11 15.11
C VAL A 163 1.05 7.84 13.67
N GLU A 164 1.98 7.55 12.76
CA GLU A 164 1.68 7.11 11.39
C GLU A 164 1.02 5.72 11.34
N ARG A 165 1.19 4.92 12.41
CA ARG A 165 0.68 3.53 12.51
C ARG A 165 -0.46 3.42 13.52
N PHE A 166 -0.45 4.24 14.56
CA PHE A 166 -1.41 4.20 15.66
C PHE A 166 -2.25 5.45 15.69
N SER A 167 -3.57 5.27 15.61
CA SER A 167 -4.55 6.30 15.93
C SER A 167 -4.70 6.38 17.45
N LEU A 168 -3.90 7.23 18.09
CA LEU A 168 -3.94 7.46 19.53
C LEU A 168 -4.96 8.55 19.87
N ASP A 169 -5.81 8.29 20.87
CA ASP A 169 -6.69 9.32 21.42
C ASP A 169 -5.93 10.34 22.30
N ASN A 170 -6.64 11.36 22.78
CA ASN A 170 -6.07 12.38 23.67
C ASN A 170 -5.54 11.82 25.00
N ASN A 171 -5.96 10.60 25.38
CA ASN A 171 -5.53 9.90 26.58
C ASN A 171 -4.37 8.92 26.33
N GLY A 172 -3.86 8.87 25.09
CA GLY A 172 -2.79 7.96 24.67
C GLY A 172 -3.23 6.50 24.56
N LEU A 173 -4.52 6.25 24.34
CA LEU A 173 -5.12 4.93 24.14
C LEU A 173 -5.24 4.62 22.64
N PHE A 174 -5.19 3.34 22.28
CA PHE A 174 -5.46 2.84 20.92
C PHE A 174 -6.48 1.71 20.95
N THR A 175 -7.28 1.60 19.91
CA THR A 175 -8.23 0.50 19.75
C THR A 175 -7.50 -0.74 19.20
N PHE A 176 -7.67 -1.86 19.88
CA PHE A 176 -7.22 -3.18 19.45
C PHE A 176 -8.43 -4.10 19.29
N ILE A 177 -8.68 -4.54 18.06
CA ILE A 177 -9.64 -5.60 17.77
C ILE A 177 -8.94 -6.92 18.10
N GLY A 178 -9.59 -7.80 18.86
CA GLY A 178 -9.00 -9.09 19.21
C GLY A 178 -8.57 -9.88 17.98
N ARG A 179 -7.43 -10.56 18.08
CA ARG A 179 -6.80 -11.27 16.94
C ARG A 179 -6.50 -12.70 17.31
N ARG A 180 -6.91 -13.68 16.50
CA ARG A 180 -6.57 -15.10 16.78
C ARG A 180 -5.07 -15.31 16.91
N LYS A 181 -4.28 -14.65 16.06
CA LYS A 181 -2.81 -14.71 16.11
C LYS A 181 -2.21 -14.14 17.40
N PHE A 182 -2.94 -13.35 18.19
CA PHE A 182 -2.48 -12.91 19.50
C PHE A 182 -2.11 -14.12 20.37
N LYS A 183 -3.00 -15.12 20.48
CA LYS A 183 -2.75 -16.33 21.26
C LYS A 183 -1.55 -17.11 20.75
N ASN A 184 -1.41 -17.25 19.44
CA ASN A 184 -0.29 -17.97 18.83
C ASN A 184 1.05 -17.30 19.16
N VAL A 185 1.13 -15.97 19.04
CA VAL A 185 2.34 -15.21 19.38
C VAL A 185 2.61 -15.32 20.87
N LEU A 186 1.59 -15.17 21.72
CA LEU A 186 1.73 -15.26 23.18
C LEU A 186 2.23 -16.65 23.63
N ASN A 187 1.70 -17.73 23.05
CA ASN A 187 2.15 -19.09 23.34
C ASN A 187 3.63 -19.26 23.04
N MET A 188 4.09 -18.81 21.86
CA MET A 188 5.51 -18.86 21.51
C MET A 188 6.39 -18.00 22.42
N ILE A 189 5.90 -16.87 22.91
CA ILE A 189 6.61 -16.08 23.93
C ILE A 189 6.70 -16.86 25.26
N ASN A 190 5.64 -17.57 25.65
CA ASN A 190 5.63 -18.39 26.86
C ASN A 190 6.52 -19.63 26.77
N ASP A 191 6.84 -20.08 25.55
CA ASP A 191 7.79 -21.17 25.29
C ASP A 191 9.26 -20.72 25.39
N LEU A 192 9.52 -19.42 25.50
CA LEU A 192 10.87 -18.93 25.77
C LEU A 192 11.33 -19.42 27.15
N ARG A 193 12.57 -19.93 27.19
CA ARG A 193 13.16 -20.56 28.38
C ARG A 193 14.64 -20.19 28.47
N ASP A 194 15.15 -20.12 29.69
CA ASP A 194 16.56 -19.87 29.96
C ASP A 194 17.40 -21.15 29.80
N ASN A 195 18.72 -20.99 29.61
CA ASN A 195 19.73 -22.06 29.49
C ASN A 195 19.58 -23.01 28.29
N PHE A 196 18.53 -23.85 28.29
CA PHE A 196 18.38 -24.98 27.37
C PHE A 196 17.25 -24.79 26.33
N GLY A 197 16.65 -23.61 26.27
CA GLY A 197 15.59 -23.31 25.32
C GLY A 197 15.85 -22.06 24.49
N PHE A 198 14.84 -21.69 23.70
CA PHE A 198 14.90 -20.49 22.89
C PHE A 198 14.76 -19.24 23.77
N MET A 199 15.70 -18.29 23.62
CA MET A 199 15.63 -16.98 24.29
C MET A 199 15.17 -15.87 23.35
N GLN A 200 15.07 -16.16 22.06
CA GLN A 200 14.75 -15.17 21.03
C GLN A 200 13.54 -15.60 20.22
N MET A 201 12.74 -14.62 19.82
CA MET A 201 11.60 -14.80 18.94
C MET A 201 11.59 -13.72 17.86
N PHE A 202 11.39 -14.15 16.61
CA PHE A 202 11.25 -13.27 15.47
C PHE A 202 9.86 -13.34 14.85
N ILE A 203 9.21 -12.18 14.76
CA ILE A 203 7.92 -11.98 14.12
C ILE A 203 8.13 -11.25 12.79
N TYR A 204 7.68 -11.85 11.70
CA TYR A 204 7.74 -11.23 10.37
C TYR A 204 6.47 -11.50 9.58
N GLY A 205 6.31 -10.81 8.45
CA GLY A 205 5.19 -11.07 7.53
C GLY A 205 4.65 -9.82 6.85
N THR A 206 3.42 -9.92 6.37
CA THR A 206 2.77 -8.94 5.48
C THR A 206 2.78 -7.54 6.08
N MET A 207 3.09 -6.54 5.24
CA MET A 207 2.99 -5.13 5.63
C MET A 207 1.53 -4.81 5.93
N GLY A 208 1.26 -4.21 7.10
CA GLY A 208 -0.10 -3.85 7.48
C GLY A 208 -0.92 -4.95 8.14
N TYR A 209 -0.36 -6.15 8.38
CA TYR A 209 -1.02 -7.24 9.11
C TYR A 209 -1.50 -6.87 10.53
N GLY A 210 -0.86 -5.86 11.14
CA GLY A 210 -1.10 -5.48 12.54
C GLY A 210 -0.07 -6.05 13.53
N LYS A 211 1.11 -6.48 13.07
CA LYS A 211 2.21 -6.97 13.94
C LYS A 211 2.49 -6.06 15.13
N SER A 212 2.58 -4.76 14.87
CA SER A 212 2.82 -3.72 15.88
C SER A 212 1.68 -3.58 16.87
N TYR A 213 0.43 -3.74 16.42
CA TYR A 213 -0.75 -3.74 17.28
C TYR A 213 -0.74 -4.98 18.19
N ILE A 214 -0.46 -6.16 17.63
CA ILE A 214 -0.32 -7.41 18.39
C ILE A 214 0.79 -7.28 19.44
N LEU A 215 1.98 -6.79 19.07
CA LEU A 215 3.09 -6.58 20.02
C LEU A 215 2.77 -5.55 21.10
N SER A 216 2.04 -4.49 20.77
CA SER A 216 1.61 -3.49 21.76
C SER A 216 0.58 -4.06 22.73
N ALA A 217 -0.36 -4.88 22.23
CA ALA A 217 -1.32 -5.60 23.07
C ALA A 217 -0.64 -6.64 23.96
N ILE A 218 0.32 -7.40 23.43
CA ILE A 218 1.13 -8.36 24.20
C ILE A 218 1.91 -7.66 25.29
N THR A 219 2.52 -6.51 24.99
CA THR A 219 3.22 -5.70 26.00
C THR A 219 2.27 -5.33 27.15
N CYS A 220 1.05 -4.87 26.84
CA CYS A 220 0.05 -4.55 27.87
C CYS A 220 -0.31 -5.80 28.70
N TYR A 221 -0.58 -6.92 28.04
CA TYR A 221 -0.92 -8.19 28.70
C TYR A 221 0.20 -8.68 29.63
N LEU A 222 1.45 -8.70 29.15
CA LEU A 222 2.62 -9.11 29.94
C LEU A 222 2.84 -8.23 31.17
N ILE A 223 2.68 -6.91 31.04
CA ILE A 223 2.75 -5.99 32.18
C ILE A 223 1.58 -6.26 33.15
N ARG A 224 0.36 -6.51 32.65
CA ARG A 224 -0.83 -6.83 33.46
C ARG A 224 -0.64 -8.10 34.30
N ILE A 225 0.05 -9.12 33.77
CA ILE A 225 0.44 -10.33 34.50
C ILE A 225 1.79 -10.17 35.25
N LYS A 226 2.19 -8.92 35.51
CA LYS A 226 3.35 -8.52 36.33
C LYS A 226 4.72 -8.98 35.81
N LYS A 227 4.88 -9.18 34.48
CA LYS A 227 6.21 -9.37 33.88
C LYS A 227 6.92 -8.03 33.69
N HIS A 228 8.25 -8.02 33.81
CA HIS A 228 9.06 -6.86 33.49
C HIS A 228 9.32 -6.79 31.98
N VAL A 229 8.70 -5.81 31.32
CA VAL A 229 8.76 -5.64 29.87
C VAL A 229 9.44 -4.33 29.51
N VAL A 230 10.42 -4.38 28.61
CA VAL A 230 11.05 -3.22 27.97
C VAL A 230 10.55 -3.17 26.53
N PHE A 231 9.65 -2.24 26.22
CA PHE A 231 9.07 -2.13 24.88
C PHE A 231 9.64 -0.93 24.12
N LEU A 232 10.19 -1.21 22.94
CA LEU A 232 10.74 -0.24 21.99
C LEU A 232 9.90 -0.26 20.71
N PRO A 233 8.87 0.60 20.58
CA PRO A 233 7.87 0.49 19.52
C PRO A 233 8.34 0.94 18.12
N ASP A 234 9.41 1.72 18.02
CA ASP A 234 9.87 2.27 16.75
C ASP A 234 11.39 2.48 16.71
N CYS A 235 12.10 1.59 16.02
CA CYS A 235 13.54 1.71 15.85
C CYS A 235 13.98 2.96 15.06
N ARG A 236 13.09 3.63 14.30
CA ARG A 236 13.43 4.91 13.66
C ARG A 236 13.70 5.97 14.72
N ALA A 237 12.81 6.07 15.71
CA ALA A 237 12.95 7.00 16.83
C ALA A 237 14.11 6.60 17.75
N LEU A 238 14.31 5.30 17.99
CA LEU A 238 15.49 4.78 18.69
C LEU A 238 16.79 5.21 18.02
N SER A 239 16.85 5.19 16.68
CA SER A 239 18.08 5.55 15.97
C SER A 239 18.48 7.01 16.10
N LEU A 240 17.51 7.90 16.36
CA LEU A 240 17.75 9.33 16.51
C LEU A 240 18.18 9.71 17.94
N GLU A 241 17.59 9.10 18.96
CA GLU A 241 17.82 9.44 20.38
C GLU A 241 17.90 8.18 21.28
N PRO A 242 18.91 7.31 21.09
CA PRO A 242 18.90 5.96 21.66
C PRO A 242 18.83 5.94 23.19
N VAL A 243 19.58 6.83 23.86
CA VAL A 243 19.67 6.87 25.33
C VAL A 243 18.33 7.22 25.97
N GLU A 244 17.74 8.37 25.62
CA GLU A 244 16.46 8.80 26.19
C GLU A 244 15.29 7.91 25.75
N TYR A 245 15.37 7.35 24.54
CA TYR A 245 14.35 6.43 24.03
C TYR A 245 14.28 5.14 24.84
N ILE A 246 15.43 4.53 25.16
CA ILE A 246 15.50 3.32 26.00
C ILE A 246 15.16 3.65 27.46
N LYS A 247 15.65 4.76 28.01
CA LYS A 247 15.30 5.21 29.37
C LYS A 247 13.80 5.36 29.55
N SER A 248 13.10 5.87 28.53
CA SER A 248 11.64 6.01 28.56
C SER A 248 10.93 4.66 28.66
N ALA A 249 11.42 3.61 28.00
CA ALA A 249 10.89 2.26 28.18
C ALA A 249 11.18 1.73 29.60
N LEU A 250 12.42 1.87 30.06
CA LEU A 250 12.86 1.40 31.38
C LEU A 250 12.12 2.07 32.55
N PHE A 251 11.76 3.35 32.42
CA PHE A 251 10.96 4.04 33.42
C PHE A 251 9.56 3.43 33.58
N LEU A 252 8.96 2.91 32.51
CA LEU A 252 7.69 2.19 32.61
C LEU A 252 7.89 0.81 33.25
N THR A 253 8.94 0.09 32.86
CA THR A 253 9.30 -1.23 33.40
C THR A 253 9.49 -1.19 34.92
N TYR A 254 10.20 -0.19 35.42
CA TYR A 254 10.65 -0.09 36.81
C TYR A 254 9.97 1.02 37.61
N VAL A 255 8.79 1.47 37.20
CA VAL A 255 8.07 2.59 37.84
C VAL A 255 7.89 2.45 39.36
N ASP A 256 7.84 1.21 39.87
CA ASP A 256 7.68 0.91 41.30
C ASP A 256 9.02 0.68 42.04
N ASN A 257 10.16 0.77 41.36
CA ASN A 257 11.49 0.57 41.93
C ASN A 257 12.33 1.86 41.83
N LEU A 258 12.24 2.71 42.86
CA LEU A 258 12.92 4.01 42.90
C LEU A 258 14.44 3.92 42.75
N GLU A 259 15.07 2.86 43.29
CA GLU A 259 16.51 2.65 43.18
C GLU A 259 16.92 2.45 41.72
N LYS A 260 16.24 1.54 41.01
CA LYS A 260 16.47 1.32 39.58
C LYS A 260 16.15 2.57 38.76
N ILE A 261 15.06 3.29 39.07
CA ILE A 261 14.71 4.57 38.42
C ILE A 261 15.83 5.61 38.56
N ASN A 262 16.41 5.76 39.75
CA ASN A 262 17.51 6.69 39.99
C ASN A 262 18.75 6.30 39.18
N ARG A 263 19.06 5.00 39.14
CA ARG A 263 20.16 4.47 38.34
C ARG A 263 19.94 4.71 36.84
N ILE A 264 18.76 4.40 36.31
CA ILE A 264 18.37 4.67 34.91
C ILE A 264 18.47 6.17 34.60
N SER A 265 18.03 7.03 35.52
CA SER A 265 18.07 8.48 35.34
C SER A 265 19.50 9.02 35.23
N SER A 266 20.45 8.35 35.88
CA SER A 266 21.86 8.71 35.87
C SER A 266 22.58 8.36 34.55
N CYS A 267 22.05 7.40 33.78
CA CYS A 267 22.60 7.02 32.47
C CYS A 267 22.59 8.21 31.50
N LYS A 268 23.77 8.56 30.97
CA LYS A 268 24.02 9.61 29.97
C LYS A 268 24.40 9.04 28.61
N THR A 269 25.00 7.85 28.58
CA THR A 269 25.49 7.19 27.36
C THR A 269 24.78 5.87 27.12
N LEU A 270 24.95 5.31 25.92
CA LEU A 270 24.43 3.99 25.60
C LEU A 270 25.19 2.88 26.35
N ASN A 271 26.48 3.08 26.63
CA ASN A 271 27.27 2.16 27.46
C ASN A 271 26.73 2.14 28.90
N ASP A 272 26.34 3.29 29.47
CA ASP A 272 25.75 3.33 30.81
C ASP A 272 24.44 2.50 30.88
N ILE A 273 23.72 2.41 29.77
CA ILE A 273 22.52 1.59 29.64
C ILE A 273 22.92 0.11 29.52
N GLU A 274 23.91 -0.23 28.68
CA GLU A 274 24.45 -1.60 28.60
C GLU A 274 24.90 -2.12 29.98
N ASP A 275 25.62 -1.29 30.74
CA ASP A 275 26.06 -1.59 32.11
C ASP A 275 24.90 -1.71 33.10
N PHE A 276 23.80 -0.99 32.86
CA PHE A 276 22.58 -1.18 33.64
C PHE A 276 22.02 -2.59 33.39
N PHE A 277 21.84 -3.00 32.12
CA PHE A 277 21.29 -4.31 31.77
C PHE A 277 22.17 -5.47 32.25
N SER A 278 23.50 -5.36 32.14
CA SER A 278 24.43 -6.41 32.59
C SER A 278 24.36 -6.68 34.10
N LEU A 279 23.89 -5.72 34.89
CA LEU A 279 23.74 -5.80 36.33
C LEU A 279 22.29 -6.13 36.77
N VAL A 280 21.36 -6.31 35.83
CA VAL A 280 20.00 -6.77 36.13
C VAL A 280 20.00 -8.30 36.23
N ASN A 281 19.72 -8.81 37.43
CA ASN A 281 19.70 -10.26 37.69
C ASN A 281 18.39 -10.95 37.27
N GLU A 282 17.31 -10.19 37.03
CA GLU A 282 16.05 -10.76 36.58
C GLU A 282 15.95 -10.87 35.04
N LYS A 283 15.09 -11.77 34.56
CA LYS A 283 14.80 -11.89 33.13
C LYS A 283 13.79 -10.84 32.70
N LEU A 284 14.16 -10.06 31.69
CA LEU A 284 13.33 -9.04 31.06
C LEU A 284 12.77 -9.56 29.73
N TYR A 285 11.56 -9.12 29.41
CA TYR A 285 10.97 -9.28 28.08
C TYR A 285 11.29 -8.02 27.29
N ILE A 286 12.27 -8.09 26.40
CA ILE A 286 12.70 -6.98 25.56
C ILE A 286 12.02 -7.13 24.20
N ILE A 287 11.06 -6.25 23.94
CA ILE A 287 10.23 -6.28 22.74
C ILE A 287 10.63 -5.10 21.86
N ILE A 288 11.15 -5.39 20.67
CA ILE A 288 11.63 -4.39 19.71
C ILE A 288 10.85 -4.50 18.40
N ASP A 289 10.14 -3.44 18.04
CA ASP A 289 9.38 -3.37 16.79
C ASP A 289 10.06 -2.48 15.74
N GLN A 290 9.80 -2.78 14.47
CA GLN A 290 10.38 -2.12 13.29
C GLN A 290 11.90 -2.21 13.20
N LEU A 291 12.49 -3.36 13.54
CA LEU A 291 13.94 -3.54 13.52
C LEU A 291 14.57 -3.24 12.14
N ASN A 292 13.79 -3.42 11.07
CA ASN A 292 14.13 -3.05 9.69
C ASN A 292 14.56 -1.58 9.51
N ALA A 293 14.14 -0.67 10.39
CA ALA A 293 14.54 0.74 10.32
C ALA A 293 16.05 0.96 10.54
N LEU A 294 16.73 -0.02 11.14
CA LEU A 294 18.17 0.03 11.39
C LEU A 294 19.00 -0.48 10.20
N ASP A 295 18.37 -0.99 9.13
CA ASP A 295 19.07 -1.57 7.97
C ASP A 295 19.22 -0.62 6.77
N GLY A 296 18.32 0.36 6.59
CA GLY A 296 18.35 1.32 5.47
C GLY A 296 18.97 2.69 5.79
N ASN A 297 19.04 3.60 4.82
CA ASN A 297 19.53 4.99 5.02
C ASN A 297 18.41 5.96 5.47
N ASP A 298 17.21 5.45 5.70
CA ASP A 298 15.95 6.20 5.67
C ASP A 298 15.65 7.05 6.93
N THR A 299 16.58 7.12 7.88
CA THR A 299 16.36 7.83 9.16
C THR A 299 17.22 9.08 9.31
N GLY A 300 18.01 9.46 8.29
CA GLY A 300 18.96 10.58 8.38
C GLY A 300 20.14 10.32 9.34
N VAL A 301 20.22 9.11 9.91
CA VAL A 301 21.29 8.66 10.81
C VAL A 301 22.32 7.88 10.01
N THR A 302 23.61 8.10 10.29
CA THR A 302 24.70 7.42 9.58
C THR A 302 24.65 5.91 9.80
N GLN A 303 25.07 5.13 8.78
CA GLN A 303 25.11 3.68 8.87
C GLN A 303 25.99 3.19 10.03
N GLU A 304 27.10 3.88 10.29
CA GLU A 304 27.98 3.59 11.43
C GLU A 304 27.24 3.70 12.77
N SER A 305 26.42 4.74 12.95
CA SER A 305 25.63 4.93 14.17
C SER A 305 24.56 3.84 14.31
N LYS A 306 23.92 3.43 13.20
CA LYS A 306 22.96 2.32 13.19
C LYS A 306 23.63 0.99 13.56
N THR A 307 24.83 0.73 13.07
CA THR A 307 25.62 -0.45 13.44
C THR A 307 25.92 -0.46 14.94
N LYS A 308 26.38 0.67 15.50
CA LYS A 308 26.62 0.80 16.94
C LYS A 308 25.35 0.52 17.75
N ILE A 309 24.20 1.06 17.33
CA ILE A 309 22.91 0.78 18.00
C ILE A 309 22.55 -0.71 17.94
N LYS A 310 22.77 -1.40 16.81
CA LYS A 310 22.54 -2.85 16.72
C LYS A 310 23.45 -3.64 17.66
N GLU A 311 24.72 -3.28 17.74
CA GLU A 311 25.67 -3.89 18.68
C GLU A 311 25.22 -3.69 20.12
N SER A 312 24.79 -2.48 20.48
CA SER A 312 24.22 -2.18 21.80
C SER A 312 22.94 -2.95 22.09
N ILE A 313 22.03 -3.09 21.11
CA ILE A 313 20.82 -3.92 21.26
C ILE A 313 21.20 -5.37 21.58
N ASN A 314 22.19 -5.94 20.89
CA ASN A 314 22.63 -7.31 21.15
C ASN A 314 23.16 -7.47 22.57
N LYS A 315 23.92 -6.50 23.08
CA LYS A 315 24.41 -6.51 24.47
C LYS A 315 23.28 -6.31 25.49
N ILE A 316 22.37 -5.38 25.21
CA ILE A 316 21.18 -5.12 26.05
C ILE A 316 20.28 -6.35 26.13
N CYS A 317 20.20 -7.13 25.05
CA CYS A 317 19.38 -8.35 25.01
C CYS A 317 20.13 -9.59 25.48
N PHE A 318 21.44 -9.49 25.73
CA PHE A 318 22.25 -10.60 26.22
C PHE A 318 21.68 -11.08 27.54
N ASN A 319 21.34 -12.37 27.63
CA ASN A 319 20.72 -13.00 28.79
C ASN A 319 19.25 -12.62 29.10
N HIS A 320 18.55 -11.93 28.20
CA HIS A 320 17.11 -11.61 28.35
C HIS A 320 16.25 -12.24 27.24
N PHE A 321 14.92 -12.25 27.41
CA PHE A 321 14.01 -12.70 26.36
C PHE A 321 13.88 -11.62 25.29
N TYR A 322 14.28 -11.93 24.06
CA TYR A 322 14.32 -10.97 22.97
C TYR A 322 13.25 -11.26 21.93
N ILE A 323 12.23 -10.41 21.84
CA ILE A 323 11.15 -10.51 20.86
C ILE A 323 11.33 -9.38 19.85
N LYS A 324 11.53 -9.70 18.58
CA LYS A 324 11.78 -8.71 17.52
C LYS A 324 10.77 -8.81 16.38
N SER A 325 10.40 -7.67 15.80
CA SER A 325 9.51 -7.57 14.64
C SER A 325 10.13 -6.79 13.49
N ALA A 326 9.94 -7.29 12.26
CA ALA A 326 10.37 -6.63 11.04
C ALA A 326 9.46 -6.92 9.84
N LEU A 327 9.67 -6.20 8.74
CA LEU A 327 9.07 -6.55 7.44
C LEU A 327 9.69 -7.82 6.87
N ALA A 328 8.95 -8.55 6.04
CA ALA A 328 9.42 -9.82 5.47
C ALA A 328 10.59 -9.64 4.46
N ASN A 329 10.76 -8.46 3.88
CA ASN A 329 11.81 -8.16 2.88
C ASN A 329 13.19 -7.88 3.45
N VAL A 330 13.36 -7.86 4.76
CA VAL A 330 14.67 -7.52 5.28
C VAL A 330 15.63 -8.64 4.93
N GLU A 331 16.78 -8.28 4.36
CA GLU A 331 17.77 -9.22 3.86
C GLU A 331 18.21 -10.23 4.94
N TRP A 332 18.27 -9.81 6.22
CA TRP A 332 18.48 -10.75 7.31
C TRP A 332 17.25 -11.61 7.60
N ALA A 333 16.01 -11.13 7.51
CA ALA A 333 14.82 -11.96 7.71
C ALA A 333 14.77 -13.13 6.70
N ILE A 334 15.09 -12.82 5.44
CA ILE A 334 15.25 -13.77 4.34
C ILE A 334 16.41 -14.74 4.62
N ARG A 335 17.60 -14.23 4.93
CA ARG A 335 18.78 -15.06 5.24
C ARG A 335 18.62 -15.87 6.53
N TYR A 336 17.80 -15.42 7.48
CA TYR A 336 17.53 -16.11 8.74
C TYR A 336 16.57 -17.27 8.55
N LYS A 337 15.61 -17.24 7.60
CA LYS A 337 14.77 -18.42 7.29
C LYS A 337 15.64 -19.65 6.96
N ALA A 338 16.73 -19.44 6.22
CA ALA A 338 17.64 -20.52 5.80
C ALA A 338 18.64 -21.00 6.86
N LYS A 339 18.78 -20.31 8.01
CA LYS A 339 19.76 -20.66 9.05
C LYS A 339 19.11 -21.38 10.23
N GLN A 340 19.75 -22.45 10.71
CA GLN A 340 19.50 -23.00 12.03
C GLN A 340 19.95 -21.99 13.08
N THR A 341 19.01 -21.18 13.55
CA THR A 341 19.22 -20.19 14.61
C THR A 341 18.53 -20.68 15.86
N ASN A 342 19.13 -20.49 17.04
CA ASN A 342 18.48 -20.74 18.33
C ASN A 342 17.41 -19.66 18.64
N GLU A 343 16.44 -19.51 17.73
CA GLU A 343 15.39 -18.48 17.73
C GLU A 343 14.08 -19.08 17.21
N LEU A 344 12.97 -18.83 17.93
CA LEU A 344 11.62 -19.12 17.48
C LEU A 344 11.19 -18.14 16.38
N LYS A 345 10.49 -18.60 15.36
CA LYS A 345 10.07 -17.76 14.21
C LYS A 345 8.58 -17.93 13.96
N ILE A 346 7.85 -16.82 13.85
CA ILE A 346 6.45 -16.82 13.44
C ILE A 346 6.23 -15.90 12.25
N ALA A 347 5.57 -16.45 11.23
CA ALA A 347 5.15 -15.73 10.05
C ALA A 347 3.68 -15.28 10.18
N LEU A 348 3.44 -14.00 9.98
CA LEU A 348 2.13 -13.36 10.00
C LEU A 348 1.81 -12.84 8.59
N PHE A 349 1.42 -13.77 7.71
CA PHE A 349 1.08 -13.49 6.32
C PHE A 349 -0.43 -13.39 6.10
N GLY A 350 -0.82 -12.66 5.05
CA GLY A 350 -2.21 -12.46 4.65
C GLY A 350 -2.88 -11.28 5.35
N GLY A 351 -4.18 -11.43 5.64
CA GLY A 351 -5.02 -10.43 6.29
C GLY A 351 -5.72 -10.97 7.53
N PHE A 352 -6.90 -10.42 7.81
CA PHE A 352 -7.83 -10.97 8.77
C PHE A 352 -8.27 -12.40 8.38
N GLU A 353 -8.42 -13.27 9.39
CA GLU A 353 -9.04 -14.58 9.23
C GLU A 353 -10.57 -14.45 9.04
N GLU A 354 -11.26 -15.54 8.71
CA GLU A 354 -12.69 -15.51 8.33
C GLU A 354 -13.62 -14.92 9.41
N ASP A 355 -13.39 -15.25 10.68
CA ASP A 355 -14.16 -14.69 11.79
C ASP A 355 -13.78 -13.24 12.11
N GLU A 356 -12.49 -12.88 11.99
CA GLU A 356 -12.01 -11.50 12.07
C GLU A 356 -12.66 -10.64 10.97
N MET A 357 -12.78 -11.15 9.74
CA MET A 357 -13.49 -10.50 8.65
C MET A 357 -14.99 -10.43 8.88
N SER A 358 -15.60 -11.48 9.42
CA SER A 358 -17.04 -11.50 9.74
C SER A 358 -17.41 -10.38 10.72
N GLU A 359 -16.60 -10.19 11.76
CA GLU A 359 -16.80 -9.11 12.74
C GLU A 359 -16.52 -7.72 12.15
N TRP A 360 -15.49 -7.61 11.29
CA TRP A 360 -15.26 -6.37 10.55
C TRP A 360 -16.47 -6.01 9.69
N TRP A 361 -17.04 -6.97 8.95
CA TRP A 361 -18.25 -6.76 8.14
C TRP A 361 -19.50 -6.47 8.96
N ALA A 362 -19.63 -7.02 10.17
CA ALA A 362 -20.75 -6.69 11.06
C ALA A 362 -20.87 -5.17 11.29
N SER A 363 -19.74 -4.46 11.31
CA SER A 363 -19.67 -3.00 11.46
C SER A 363 -19.87 -2.21 10.15
N HIS A 364 -19.73 -2.83 8.98
CA HIS A 364 -19.67 -2.13 7.67
C HIS A 364 -20.74 -2.54 6.65
N LYS A 365 -21.46 -3.64 6.88
CA LYS A 365 -22.48 -4.17 5.95
C LYS A 365 -23.62 -3.19 5.61
N HIS A 366 -23.83 -2.17 6.44
CA HIS A 366 -24.85 -1.14 6.23
C HIS A 366 -24.54 -0.18 5.06
N ILE A 367 -23.30 -0.18 4.57
CA ILE A 367 -22.83 0.66 3.45
C ILE A 367 -23.12 -0.02 2.09
N LEU A 368 -23.32 -1.33 2.11
CA LEU A 368 -23.45 -2.15 0.91
C LEU A 368 -24.88 -2.19 0.41
N ASP A 369 -25.04 -2.41 -0.89
CA ASP A 369 -26.34 -2.72 -1.48
C ASP A 369 -26.79 -4.10 -0.97
N ASN A 370 -28.08 -4.26 -0.65
CA ASN A 370 -28.61 -5.53 -0.17
C ASN A 370 -28.57 -6.62 -1.24
N ASP A 371 -28.84 -6.27 -2.50
CA ASP A 371 -28.97 -7.23 -3.60
C ASP A 371 -27.59 -7.66 -4.13
N GLU A 372 -26.56 -6.85 -3.90
CA GLU A 372 -25.18 -7.11 -4.33
C GLU A 372 -24.21 -7.36 -3.17
N ARG A 373 -24.71 -7.46 -1.94
CA ARG A 373 -23.89 -7.41 -0.72
C ARG A 373 -22.72 -8.38 -0.74
N GLU A 374 -22.99 -9.64 -1.06
CA GLU A 374 -21.98 -10.69 -1.06
C GLU A 374 -20.90 -10.44 -2.12
N HIS A 375 -21.31 -10.03 -3.32
CA HIS A 375 -20.39 -9.67 -4.40
C HIS A 375 -19.52 -8.47 -4.01
N GLN A 376 -20.13 -7.42 -3.46
CA GLN A 376 -19.42 -6.23 -2.99
C GLN A 376 -18.45 -6.55 -1.85
N MET A 377 -18.81 -7.48 -0.94
CA MET A 377 -17.90 -7.96 0.11
C MET A 377 -16.69 -8.67 -0.49
N LYS A 378 -16.90 -9.64 -1.39
CA LYS A 378 -15.82 -10.38 -2.05
C LYS A 378 -14.89 -9.50 -2.87
N GLU A 379 -15.43 -8.43 -3.46
CA GLU A 379 -14.64 -7.45 -4.18
C GLU A 379 -13.73 -6.63 -3.26
N ILE A 380 -14.24 -6.15 -2.13
CA ILE A 380 -13.42 -5.45 -1.13
C ILE A 380 -12.38 -6.39 -0.50
N GLU A 381 -12.75 -7.64 -0.24
CA GLU A 381 -11.84 -8.69 0.20
C GLU A 381 -10.71 -8.93 -0.82
N ASP A 382 -11.00 -9.02 -2.12
CA ASP A 382 -9.95 -9.14 -3.16
C ASP A 382 -9.06 -7.91 -3.20
N ILE A 383 -9.64 -6.71 -3.27
CA ILE A 383 -8.86 -5.45 -3.37
C ILE A 383 -7.89 -5.29 -2.19
N THR A 384 -8.32 -5.67 -0.99
CA THR A 384 -7.54 -5.50 0.24
C THR A 384 -6.76 -6.74 0.66
N GLY A 385 -7.09 -7.92 0.13
CA GLY A 385 -6.68 -9.21 0.67
C GLY A 385 -6.92 -9.35 2.17
N CYS A 386 -7.96 -8.69 2.67
CA CYS A 386 -8.32 -8.59 4.09
C CYS A 386 -7.20 -7.98 4.97
N VAL A 387 -6.21 -7.29 4.38
CA VAL A 387 -5.09 -6.71 5.13
C VAL A 387 -5.61 -5.52 5.97
N PRO A 388 -5.42 -5.50 7.30
CA PRO A 388 -6.00 -4.46 8.16
C PRO A 388 -5.64 -3.02 7.76
N LEU A 389 -4.38 -2.80 7.32
CA LEU A 389 -3.97 -1.50 6.80
C LEU A 389 -4.77 -1.06 5.56
N PHE A 390 -5.09 -1.99 4.66
CA PHE A 390 -5.81 -1.69 3.44
C PHE A 390 -7.30 -1.54 3.69
N LEU A 391 -7.88 -2.37 4.58
CA LEU A 391 -9.25 -2.19 5.07
C LEU A 391 -9.45 -0.81 5.72
N ASN A 392 -8.47 -0.31 6.47
CA ASN A 392 -8.53 1.03 7.04
C ASN A 392 -8.60 2.16 5.98
N TYR A 393 -8.16 1.93 4.73
CA TYR A 393 -8.37 2.91 3.65
C TYR A 393 -9.82 2.96 3.15
N TYR A 394 -10.59 1.90 3.39
CA TYR A 394 -12.03 1.89 3.18
C TYR A 394 -12.73 2.73 4.28
N ASP A 395 -12.31 2.56 5.53
CA ASP A 395 -12.87 3.28 6.69
C ASP A 395 -12.60 4.79 6.65
N ASN A 396 -11.41 5.19 6.19
CA ASN A 396 -11.02 6.61 6.05
C ASN A 396 -11.48 7.26 4.74
N GLY A 397 -12.42 6.64 4.01
CA GLY A 397 -13.08 7.31 2.89
C GLY A 397 -13.79 8.57 3.37
N ASN A 398 -13.54 9.72 2.71
CA ASN A 398 -14.22 10.99 3.02
C ASN A 398 -15.73 10.74 3.21
N SER A 399 -16.34 11.39 4.21
CA SER A 399 -17.78 11.31 4.51
C SER A 399 -18.68 11.69 3.33
N ASP A 400 -18.12 12.33 2.30
CA ASP A 400 -18.78 12.68 1.05
C ASP A 400 -18.87 11.53 0.03
N ASN A 401 -18.07 10.46 0.20
CA ASN A 401 -18.13 9.25 -0.63
C ASN A 401 -19.31 8.38 -0.20
N LYS A 402 -20.53 8.81 -0.53
CA LYS A 402 -21.77 8.16 -0.09
C LYS A 402 -22.07 6.85 -0.82
N THR A 403 -21.56 6.65 -2.04
CA THR A 403 -21.80 5.43 -2.82
C THR A 403 -20.67 4.42 -2.65
N PHE A 404 -21.01 3.13 -2.81
CA PHE A 404 -20.04 2.03 -2.83
C PHE A 404 -18.91 2.29 -3.83
N ASP A 405 -19.23 2.68 -5.07
CA ASP A 405 -18.25 2.93 -6.13
C ASP A 405 -17.23 4.01 -5.78
N LEU A 406 -17.67 5.12 -5.18
CA LEU A 406 -16.76 6.20 -4.79
C LEU A 406 -15.81 5.75 -3.68
N ARG A 407 -16.31 4.99 -2.70
CA ARG A 407 -15.47 4.41 -1.64
C ARG A 407 -14.50 3.38 -2.17
N LYS A 408 -14.96 2.50 -3.06
CA LYS A 408 -14.13 1.52 -3.76
C LYS A 408 -13.03 2.20 -4.56
N ASN A 409 -13.34 3.22 -5.36
CA ASN A 409 -12.33 3.95 -6.13
C ASN A 409 -11.29 4.64 -5.24
N HIS A 410 -11.73 5.22 -4.12
CA HIS A 410 -10.82 5.77 -3.11
C HIS A 410 -9.92 4.70 -2.50
N LEU A 411 -10.49 3.56 -2.11
CA LEU A 411 -9.77 2.41 -1.58
C LEU A 411 -8.70 1.93 -2.56
N ILE A 412 -9.11 1.62 -3.79
CA ILE A 412 -8.23 1.12 -4.85
C ILE A 412 -7.07 2.10 -5.08
N LYS A 413 -7.35 3.41 -5.16
CA LYS A 413 -6.32 4.45 -5.32
C LYS A 413 -5.29 4.40 -4.19
N ASN A 414 -5.73 4.35 -2.94
CA ASN A 414 -4.83 4.35 -1.79
C ASN A 414 -4.00 3.07 -1.67
N VAL A 415 -4.62 1.91 -1.91
CA VAL A 415 -3.91 0.63 -1.92
C VAL A 415 -2.89 0.60 -3.07
N LYS A 416 -3.26 1.02 -4.29
CA LYS A 416 -2.31 1.12 -5.41
C LYS A 416 -1.13 2.04 -5.10
N ASN A 417 -1.37 3.22 -4.53
CA ASN A 417 -0.30 4.14 -4.13
C ASN A 417 0.68 3.51 -3.11
N LYS A 418 0.19 2.59 -2.28
CA LYS A 418 1.01 1.90 -1.28
C LYS A 418 1.82 0.72 -1.84
N ILE A 419 1.32 0.06 -2.87
CA ILE A 419 1.89 -1.17 -3.43
C ILE A 419 2.78 -0.87 -4.65
N LYS A 420 2.25 -0.10 -5.61
CA LYS A 420 2.80 0.05 -6.96
C LYS A 420 4.27 0.52 -6.97
N PRO A 421 4.70 1.58 -6.25
CA PRO A 421 6.08 2.06 -6.34
C PRO A 421 7.13 1.01 -5.99
N ASN A 422 6.81 0.18 -5.00
CA ASN A 422 7.71 -0.87 -4.51
C ASN A 422 7.77 -2.07 -5.47
N LEU A 423 6.61 -2.49 -5.98
CA LEU A 423 6.55 -3.57 -6.96
C LEU A 423 7.12 -3.16 -8.32
N ASP A 424 6.91 -1.92 -8.76
CA ASP A 424 7.55 -1.34 -9.94
C ASP A 424 9.07 -1.45 -9.82
N LEU A 425 9.64 -0.90 -8.75
CA LEU A 425 11.09 -0.92 -8.54
C LEU A 425 11.63 -2.36 -8.48
N PHE A 426 10.97 -3.26 -7.75
CA PHE A 426 11.41 -4.65 -7.62
C PHE A 426 11.34 -5.39 -8.96
N SER A 427 10.20 -5.32 -9.65
CA SER A 427 9.95 -6.06 -10.89
C SER A 427 10.86 -5.57 -12.02
N ILE A 428 11.04 -4.26 -12.15
CA ILE A 428 11.98 -3.66 -13.12
C ILE A 428 13.40 -4.15 -12.85
N ASN A 429 13.87 -4.10 -11.60
CA ASN A 429 15.21 -4.55 -11.24
C ASN A 429 15.42 -6.05 -11.50
N LYS A 430 14.36 -6.87 -11.33
CA LYS A 430 14.42 -8.31 -11.61
C LYS A 430 14.29 -8.67 -13.08
N PHE A 431 13.74 -7.78 -13.90
CA PHE A 431 13.41 -8.10 -15.28
C PHE A 431 14.32 -7.40 -16.30
N GLU A 432 14.68 -6.13 -16.12
CA GLU A 432 15.33 -5.33 -17.17
C GLU A 432 16.84 -5.56 -17.25
N SER A 433 17.51 -5.74 -16.12
CA SER A 433 18.96 -6.00 -16.05
C SER A 433 19.34 -7.48 -15.98
N ALA A 434 18.34 -8.37 -16.05
CA ALA A 434 18.51 -9.80 -15.84
C ALA A 434 18.82 -10.59 -17.13
N SER A 435 19.45 -11.75 -16.98
CA SER A 435 19.61 -12.72 -18.08
C SER A 435 18.24 -13.26 -18.53
N GLU A 436 18.10 -13.74 -19.76
CA GLU A 436 16.80 -14.33 -20.21
C GLU A 436 16.39 -15.53 -19.33
N TYR A 437 17.36 -16.28 -18.80
CA TYR A 437 17.12 -17.34 -17.83
C TYR A 437 16.49 -16.79 -16.54
N ASP A 438 17.06 -15.72 -15.97
CA ASP A 438 16.53 -15.11 -14.75
C ASP A 438 15.17 -14.43 -14.99
N LYS A 439 14.94 -13.85 -16.17
CA LYS A 439 13.63 -13.30 -16.55
C LYS A 439 12.57 -14.40 -16.62
N ASN A 440 12.88 -15.53 -17.25
CA ASN A 440 11.95 -16.65 -17.32
C ASN A 440 11.70 -17.26 -15.94
N ARG A 441 12.74 -17.40 -15.10
CA ARG A 441 12.57 -17.81 -13.70
C ARG A 441 11.65 -16.85 -12.94
N TYR A 442 11.86 -15.54 -13.07
CA TYR A 442 10.99 -14.54 -12.45
C TYR A 442 9.54 -14.67 -12.93
N VAL A 443 9.33 -14.83 -14.24
CA VAL A 443 7.99 -15.03 -14.81
C VAL A 443 7.32 -16.28 -14.25
N GLU A 444 8.01 -17.43 -14.22
CA GLU A 444 7.46 -18.68 -13.71
C GLU A 444 7.14 -18.61 -12.20
N VAL A 445 8.07 -18.06 -11.42
CA VAL A 445 7.89 -17.84 -9.98
C VAL A 445 6.67 -16.97 -9.74
N MET A 446 6.65 -15.77 -10.32
CA MET A 446 5.55 -14.83 -10.11
C MET A 446 4.22 -15.31 -10.68
N THR A 447 4.22 -16.11 -11.77
CA THR A 447 3.02 -16.79 -12.29
C THR A 447 2.44 -17.71 -11.23
N SER A 448 3.27 -18.51 -10.56
CA SER A 448 2.80 -19.43 -9.52
C SER A 448 2.11 -18.71 -8.35
N PHE A 449 2.63 -17.53 -7.98
CA PHE A 449 2.03 -16.69 -6.94
C PHE A 449 0.66 -16.18 -7.37
N ILE A 450 0.53 -15.61 -8.57
CA ILE A 450 -0.74 -15.02 -9.03
C ILE A 450 -1.81 -16.06 -9.38
N THR A 451 -1.43 -17.34 -9.52
CA THR A 451 -2.35 -18.47 -9.71
C THR A 451 -2.59 -19.30 -8.44
N ASN A 452 -1.99 -18.93 -7.29
CA ASN A 452 -2.02 -19.73 -6.05
C ASN A 452 -1.58 -21.19 -6.24
N THR A 453 -0.43 -21.40 -6.89
CA THR A 453 0.13 -22.74 -7.17
C THR A 453 1.52 -22.91 -6.59
N VAL A 454 2.04 -24.15 -6.65
CA VAL A 454 3.38 -24.48 -6.17
C VAL A 454 4.43 -23.74 -7.04
N PRO A 455 5.29 -22.90 -6.43
CA PRO A 455 6.35 -22.23 -7.16
C PRO A 455 7.40 -23.21 -7.66
N PRO A 456 8.04 -22.93 -8.81
CA PRO A 456 9.22 -23.68 -9.24
C PRO A 456 10.38 -23.46 -8.27
N VAL A 457 11.52 -24.12 -8.53
CA VAL A 457 12.76 -23.87 -7.79
C VAL A 457 13.09 -22.38 -7.84
N HIS A 458 13.15 -21.76 -6.67
CA HIS A 458 13.31 -20.32 -6.52
C HIS A 458 14.31 -20.00 -5.41
N LYS A 459 14.82 -18.78 -5.46
CA LYS A 459 15.59 -18.17 -4.38
C LYS A 459 14.68 -17.24 -3.61
N GLU A 460 14.96 -17.04 -2.32
CA GLU A 460 14.21 -16.05 -1.53
C GLU A 460 14.30 -14.64 -2.12
N GLU A 461 15.34 -14.30 -2.87
CA GLU A 461 15.43 -12.99 -3.52
C GLU A 461 14.60 -12.88 -4.80
N ASP A 462 13.95 -13.93 -5.30
CA ASP A 462 13.25 -13.93 -6.59
C ASP A 462 11.89 -13.21 -6.56
N TYR A 463 11.32 -12.95 -5.38
CA TYR A 463 10.05 -12.24 -5.24
C TYR A 463 10.06 -11.26 -4.07
N ASP A 464 9.10 -10.33 -4.08
CA ASP A 464 8.95 -9.32 -3.04
C ASP A 464 8.10 -9.86 -1.88
N HIS A 465 8.75 -10.29 -0.79
CA HIS A 465 8.12 -10.83 0.43
C HIS A 465 7.13 -9.89 1.13
N ARG A 466 7.11 -8.59 0.79
CA ARG A 466 6.07 -7.67 1.31
C ARG A 466 4.70 -7.99 0.73
N TYR A 467 4.67 -8.48 -0.50
CA TYR A 467 3.46 -8.62 -1.32
C TYR A 467 3.18 -10.05 -1.76
N PHE A 468 4.17 -10.92 -1.66
CA PHE A 468 4.09 -12.33 -2.03
C PHE A 468 4.69 -13.19 -0.94
N TYR A 469 4.12 -14.37 -0.68
CA TYR A 469 4.61 -15.25 0.38
C TYR A 469 4.26 -16.70 0.07
N ILE A 470 5.05 -17.62 0.60
CA ILE A 470 4.83 -19.05 0.47
C ILE A 470 4.24 -19.57 1.76
N LYS A 471 3.25 -20.46 1.66
CA LYS A 471 2.61 -21.10 2.80
C LYS A 471 2.38 -22.58 2.49
N GLU A 472 2.59 -23.44 3.47
CA GLU A 472 2.17 -24.84 3.40
C GLU A 472 0.65 -24.90 3.23
N ASN A 473 0.21 -25.64 2.21
CA ASN A 473 -1.21 -25.85 1.97
C ASN A 473 -1.62 -27.26 2.38
N ALA A 474 -2.46 -27.35 3.42
CA ALA A 474 -2.94 -28.61 3.96
C ALA A 474 -3.80 -29.42 2.96
N SER A 475 -4.37 -28.76 1.94
CA SER A 475 -5.18 -29.44 0.90
C SER A 475 -4.36 -30.03 -0.25
N TYR A 476 -3.04 -29.76 -0.32
CA TYR A 476 -2.14 -30.27 -1.34
C TYR A 476 -1.00 -31.05 -0.70
N ASP A 477 -1.24 -32.15 0.00
CA ASP A 477 -0.18 -33.04 0.54
C ASP A 477 0.99 -32.31 1.27
N ASN A 478 0.73 -31.16 1.91
CA ASN A 478 1.71 -30.25 2.52
C ASN A 478 2.71 -29.59 1.54
N TYR A 479 2.38 -29.43 0.27
CA TYR A 479 3.14 -28.62 -0.67
C TYR A 479 3.09 -27.14 -0.29
N GLU A 480 4.22 -26.47 -0.49
CA GLU A 480 4.37 -25.03 -0.37
C GLU A 480 3.73 -24.33 -1.58
N VAL A 481 2.74 -23.47 -1.33
CA VAL A 481 2.01 -22.73 -2.36
C VAL A 481 2.36 -21.24 -2.29
N GLY A 482 2.57 -20.63 -3.46
CA GLY A 482 2.79 -19.18 -3.57
C GLY A 482 1.48 -18.42 -3.46
N HIS A 483 1.45 -17.36 -2.66
CA HIS A 483 0.30 -16.48 -2.45
C HIS A 483 0.66 -15.00 -2.63
N TYR A 484 -0.32 -14.19 -3.02
CA TYR A 484 -0.24 -12.73 -3.00
C TYR A 484 -1.01 -12.15 -1.82
N ILE A 485 -0.65 -10.92 -1.40
CA ILE A 485 -1.31 -10.28 -0.24
C ILE A 485 -2.67 -9.66 -0.57
N CYS A 486 -2.94 -9.30 -1.83
CA CYS A 486 -4.22 -8.73 -2.30
C CYS A 486 -4.30 -8.77 -3.83
N GLY A 487 -5.52 -8.70 -4.37
CA GLY A 487 -5.81 -8.71 -5.80
C GLY A 487 -5.14 -7.59 -6.57
N LEU A 488 -4.89 -6.42 -5.96
CA LEU A 488 -4.14 -5.35 -6.65
C LEU A 488 -2.66 -5.69 -6.87
N ALA A 489 -2.04 -6.49 -5.99
CA ALA A 489 -0.68 -7.00 -6.22
C ALA A 489 -0.66 -8.06 -7.34
N ARG A 490 -1.68 -8.93 -7.39
CA ARG A 490 -1.90 -9.88 -8.48
C ARG A 490 -2.05 -9.16 -9.83
N ASN A 491 -2.98 -8.21 -9.89
CA ASN A 491 -3.27 -7.45 -11.10
C ASN A 491 -2.03 -6.70 -11.61
N TYR A 492 -1.26 -6.11 -10.69
CA TYR A 492 -0.02 -5.43 -11.03
C TYR A 492 0.98 -6.35 -11.76
N ILE A 493 1.24 -7.56 -11.25
CA ILE A 493 2.18 -8.49 -11.89
C ILE A 493 1.66 -8.98 -13.25
N ALA A 494 0.35 -9.23 -13.35
CA ALA A 494 -0.26 -9.60 -14.62
C ALA A 494 -0.08 -8.46 -15.65
N GLU A 495 -0.41 -7.22 -15.28
CA GLU A 495 -0.20 -6.02 -16.12
C GLU A 495 1.28 -5.90 -16.53
N PHE A 496 2.21 -6.09 -15.59
CA PHE A 496 3.65 -6.07 -15.86
C PHE A 496 4.07 -7.11 -16.93
N PHE A 497 3.52 -8.32 -16.88
CA PHE A 497 3.76 -9.35 -17.90
C PHE A 497 3.11 -9.01 -19.25
N TYR A 498 1.92 -8.41 -19.24
CA TYR A 498 1.25 -7.92 -20.43
C TYR A 498 2.13 -6.92 -21.18
N GLU A 499 2.61 -5.88 -20.50
CA GLU A 499 3.42 -4.81 -21.08
C GLU A 499 4.76 -5.30 -21.67
N ARG A 500 5.27 -6.44 -21.17
CA ARG A 500 6.56 -7.01 -21.57
C ARG A 500 6.42 -8.19 -22.54
N SER A 501 5.25 -8.32 -23.17
CA SER A 501 4.96 -9.37 -24.17
C SER A 501 5.13 -10.79 -23.62
N LYS A 502 4.91 -11.00 -22.33
CA LYS A 502 4.93 -12.33 -21.68
C LYS A 502 3.50 -12.88 -21.53
N MET A 503 2.61 -12.56 -22.47
CA MET A 503 1.18 -12.92 -22.44
C MET A 503 0.90 -14.42 -22.56
N ASN A 504 1.88 -15.20 -23.02
CA ASN A 504 1.81 -16.65 -23.13
C ASN A 504 1.47 -17.35 -21.80
N VAL A 505 1.82 -16.74 -20.66
CA VAL A 505 1.47 -17.28 -19.32
C VAL A 505 -0.04 -17.36 -19.09
N PHE A 506 -0.83 -16.47 -19.69
CA PHE A 506 -2.29 -16.44 -19.50
C PHE A 506 -3.03 -17.48 -20.36
N THR A 507 -2.32 -18.12 -21.30
CA THR A 507 -2.83 -19.26 -22.07
C THR A 507 -2.29 -20.60 -21.56
N ASP A 508 -1.48 -20.58 -20.50
CA ASP A 508 -0.96 -21.80 -19.88
C ASP A 508 -2.06 -22.51 -19.08
N MET A 509 -2.04 -23.84 -19.05
CA MET A 509 -2.98 -24.63 -18.26
C MET A 509 -2.90 -24.32 -16.76
N LYS A 510 -1.76 -23.89 -16.22
CA LYS A 510 -1.65 -23.42 -14.83
C LYS A 510 -2.54 -22.20 -14.58
N TRP A 511 -2.60 -21.27 -15.53
CA TRP A 511 -3.47 -20.10 -15.44
C TRP A 511 -4.93 -20.49 -15.59
N ILE A 512 -5.26 -21.28 -16.62
CA ILE A 512 -6.64 -21.71 -16.88
C ILE A 512 -7.18 -22.52 -15.70
N ASN A 513 -6.42 -23.51 -15.21
CA ASN A 513 -6.82 -24.34 -14.06
C ASN A 513 -7.00 -23.55 -12.75
N SER A 514 -6.40 -22.35 -12.65
CA SER A 514 -6.59 -21.51 -11.47
C SER A 514 -8.02 -21.02 -11.32
N MET A 515 -8.84 -21.03 -12.38
CA MET A 515 -10.27 -20.68 -12.33
C MET A 515 -11.03 -21.50 -11.26
N LYS A 516 -10.72 -22.78 -11.10
CA LYS A 516 -11.30 -23.65 -10.06
C LYS A 516 -11.04 -23.13 -8.65
N MET A 517 -9.86 -22.56 -8.41
CA MET A 517 -9.45 -22.05 -7.10
C MET A 517 -10.17 -20.76 -6.71
N PHE A 518 -10.70 -20.02 -7.70
CA PHE A 518 -11.31 -18.72 -7.50
C PHE A 518 -12.80 -18.68 -7.83
N LYS A 519 -13.46 -19.85 -7.95
CA LYS A 519 -14.88 -19.95 -8.33
C LYS A 519 -15.83 -19.16 -7.40
N GLU A 520 -15.47 -19.07 -6.12
CA GLU A 520 -16.24 -18.35 -5.09
C GLU A 520 -16.00 -16.83 -5.09
N ASN A 521 -15.09 -16.33 -5.94
CA ASN A 521 -14.83 -14.91 -6.09
C ASN A 521 -15.02 -14.47 -7.56
N PRO A 522 -16.23 -14.02 -7.94
CA PRO A 522 -16.54 -13.62 -9.32
C PRO A 522 -15.61 -12.54 -9.87
N SER A 523 -15.13 -11.61 -9.04
CA SER A 523 -14.20 -10.56 -9.47
C SER A 523 -12.85 -11.14 -9.91
N VAL A 524 -12.33 -12.10 -9.14
CA VAL A 524 -11.06 -12.78 -9.47
C VAL A 524 -11.23 -13.72 -10.66
N LEU A 525 -12.32 -14.47 -10.71
CA LEU A 525 -12.65 -15.33 -11.84
C LEU A 525 -12.76 -14.52 -13.14
N GLY A 526 -13.48 -13.39 -13.10
CA GLY A 526 -13.61 -12.47 -14.23
C GLY A 526 -12.25 -11.93 -14.69
N PHE A 527 -11.38 -11.56 -13.75
CA PHE A 527 -10.02 -11.12 -14.07
C PHE A 527 -9.18 -12.23 -14.76
N ILE A 528 -9.19 -13.45 -14.24
CA ILE A 528 -8.44 -14.58 -14.82
C ILE A 528 -8.95 -14.90 -16.23
N MET A 529 -10.28 -14.90 -16.38
CA MET A 529 -10.99 -15.13 -17.63
C MET A 529 -10.62 -14.09 -18.69
N GLU A 530 -10.72 -12.80 -18.34
CA GLU A 530 -10.42 -11.69 -19.22
C GLU A 530 -8.99 -11.80 -19.79
N LYS A 531 -8.01 -12.03 -18.91
CA LYS A 531 -6.61 -12.15 -19.32
C LYS A 531 -6.39 -13.37 -20.23
N ALA A 532 -6.99 -14.51 -19.91
CA ALA A 532 -6.89 -15.71 -20.73
C ALA A 532 -7.51 -15.52 -22.13
N CYS A 533 -8.67 -14.86 -22.22
CA CYS A 533 -9.32 -14.53 -23.48
C CYS A 533 -8.48 -13.55 -24.31
N ILE A 534 -8.01 -12.45 -23.73
CA ILE A 534 -7.18 -11.46 -24.43
C ILE A 534 -5.90 -12.11 -24.97
N ALA A 535 -5.23 -12.93 -24.16
CA ALA A 535 -4.03 -13.64 -24.62
C ALA A 535 -4.32 -14.67 -25.72
N SER A 536 -5.45 -15.36 -25.63
CA SER A 536 -5.90 -16.30 -26.67
C SER A 536 -6.20 -15.58 -28.00
N ILE A 537 -6.87 -14.42 -27.96
CA ILE A 537 -7.15 -13.59 -29.14
C ILE A 537 -5.86 -13.08 -29.77
N SER A 538 -4.93 -12.59 -28.96
CA SER A 538 -3.62 -12.11 -29.41
C SER A 538 -2.85 -13.21 -30.16
N ARG A 539 -2.90 -14.46 -29.66
CA ARG A 539 -2.17 -15.61 -30.23
C ARG A 539 -2.87 -16.24 -31.43
N ASN A 540 -4.17 -16.49 -31.34
CA ASN A 540 -4.92 -17.34 -32.26
C ASN A 540 -5.84 -16.55 -33.19
N GLY A 541 -6.15 -15.30 -32.85
CA GLY A 541 -7.17 -14.50 -33.50
C GLY A 541 -8.58 -14.72 -32.95
N LEU A 542 -9.54 -14.03 -33.57
CA LEU A 542 -10.95 -14.09 -33.20
C LEU A 542 -11.82 -14.37 -34.43
N MET A 543 -12.75 -15.30 -34.31
CA MET A 543 -13.74 -15.57 -35.36
C MET A 543 -15.01 -14.76 -35.09
N VAL A 544 -15.36 -13.86 -36.01
CA VAL A 544 -16.55 -13.00 -35.93
C VAL A 544 -17.28 -13.04 -37.27
N ASN A 545 -18.58 -13.33 -37.29
CA ASN A 545 -19.36 -13.40 -38.53
C ASN A 545 -18.78 -14.32 -39.61
N LYS A 546 -18.23 -15.47 -39.22
CA LYS A 546 -17.53 -16.44 -40.09
C LYS A 546 -16.25 -15.91 -40.75
N SER A 547 -15.80 -14.70 -40.38
CA SER A 547 -14.52 -14.13 -40.76
C SER A 547 -13.51 -14.32 -39.63
N SER A 548 -12.27 -14.64 -39.98
CA SER A 548 -11.18 -14.80 -39.02
C SER A 548 -10.34 -13.53 -38.96
N PHE A 549 -10.20 -12.98 -37.76
CA PHE A 549 -9.41 -11.79 -37.47
C PHE A 549 -8.20 -12.19 -36.63
N LYS A 550 -7.11 -12.56 -37.31
CA LYS A 550 -5.84 -12.88 -36.65
C LYS A 550 -4.97 -11.62 -36.56
N PRO A 551 -4.63 -11.13 -35.36
CA PRO A 551 -3.75 -9.98 -35.21
C PRO A 551 -2.35 -10.28 -35.77
N ASP A 552 -1.81 -9.37 -36.57
CA ASP A 552 -0.39 -9.37 -36.94
C ASP A 552 0.50 -8.93 -35.77
N ARG A 553 -0.10 -8.16 -34.86
CA ARG A 553 0.55 -7.60 -33.67
C ARG A 553 -0.46 -7.15 -32.66
N THR A 554 0.02 -7.00 -31.44
CA THR A 554 -0.73 -6.44 -30.31
C THR A 554 -0.08 -5.12 -29.91
N GLU A 555 -0.87 -4.07 -29.72
CA GLU A 555 -0.41 -2.74 -29.27
C GLU A 555 -1.21 -2.31 -28.04
N PHE A 556 -0.53 -1.67 -27.08
CA PHE A 556 -1.20 -1.11 -25.91
C PHE A 556 -1.50 0.38 -26.13
N PHE A 557 -2.63 0.85 -25.59
CA PHE A 557 -3.03 2.26 -25.72
C PHE A 557 -3.53 2.84 -24.39
N SER A 558 -3.16 4.09 -24.10
CA SER A 558 -3.61 4.84 -22.92
C SER A 558 -4.76 5.78 -23.25
N SER A 559 -4.85 6.16 -24.52
CA SER A 559 -5.87 7.02 -25.09
C SER A 559 -6.19 6.56 -26.51
N GLU A 560 -7.40 6.84 -26.98
CA GLU A 560 -7.80 6.59 -28.36
C GLU A 560 -6.93 7.37 -29.35
N ASN A 561 -6.23 8.41 -28.89
CA ASN A 561 -5.21 9.13 -29.65
C ASN A 561 -3.99 8.28 -30.02
N ASP A 562 -3.66 7.25 -29.25
CA ASP A 562 -2.53 6.37 -29.51
C ASP A 562 -2.84 5.33 -30.59
N ILE A 563 -4.13 5.14 -30.93
CA ILE A 563 -4.59 4.14 -31.89
C ILE A 563 -4.29 4.59 -33.32
N ILE A 564 -3.50 3.80 -34.05
CA ILE A 564 -3.13 4.08 -35.44
C ILE A 564 -3.61 2.96 -36.34
N VAL A 565 -4.48 3.29 -37.29
CA VAL A 565 -4.89 2.36 -38.36
C VAL A 565 -3.73 2.19 -39.31
N ARG A 566 -3.25 0.96 -39.49
CA ARG A 566 -2.11 0.66 -40.36
C ARG A 566 -2.53 -0.15 -41.56
N GLU A 567 -1.92 0.19 -42.69
CA GLU A 567 -2.34 -0.42 -43.95
C GLU A 567 -2.09 -1.93 -43.99
N LYS A 568 -3.09 -2.69 -44.46
CA LYS A 568 -3.03 -4.15 -44.63
C LYS A 568 -2.60 -4.92 -43.37
N LYS A 569 -2.86 -4.37 -42.18
CA LYS A 569 -2.54 -5.02 -40.91
C LYS A 569 -3.78 -5.13 -40.03
N CYS A 570 -3.92 -6.30 -39.42
CA CYS A 570 -4.78 -6.55 -38.28
C CYS A 570 -4.01 -6.20 -37.01
N THR A 571 -4.44 -5.18 -36.28
CA THR A 571 -3.83 -4.82 -34.99
C THR A 571 -4.85 -5.03 -33.88
N PHE A 572 -4.44 -5.76 -32.84
CA PHE A 572 -5.23 -5.89 -31.62
C PHE A 572 -4.74 -4.88 -30.58
N PHE A 573 -5.58 -3.91 -30.28
CA PHE A 573 -5.33 -2.86 -29.31
C PHE A 573 -5.88 -3.27 -27.95
N ILE A 574 -5.03 -3.19 -26.92
CA ILE A 574 -5.38 -3.51 -25.53
C ILE A 574 -5.21 -2.23 -24.68
N PRO A 575 -6.20 -1.82 -23.87
CA PRO A 575 -6.05 -0.66 -22.99
C PRO A 575 -5.05 -0.96 -21.85
N TYR A 576 -4.21 0.02 -21.47
CA TYR A 576 -3.20 -0.16 -20.40
C TYR A 576 -3.82 -0.51 -19.03
N SER A 577 -4.90 0.18 -18.63
CA SER A 577 -5.86 -0.16 -17.54
C SER A 577 -6.57 1.11 -17.04
N TRP A 578 -7.81 0.94 -16.56
CA TRP A 578 -8.73 1.89 -15.88
C TRP A 578 -9.36 3.03 -16.67
N ASN A 579 -8.79 3.51 -17.78
CA ASN A 579 -9.39 4.63 -18.51
C ASN A 579 -10.43 4.23 -19.58
N HIS A 580 -10.67 2.93 -19.77
CA HIS A 580 -11.60 2.43 -20.78
C HIS A 580 -12.61 1.46 -20.16
N ASP A 581 -13.57 1.99 -19.40
CA ASP A 581 -14.69 1.25 -18.80
C ASP A 581 -15.67 0.63 -19.82
N ALA A 582 -15.32 0.67 -21.11
CA ALA A 582 -16.24 0.40 -22.20
C ALA A 582 -15.89 -0.88 -22.99
N ILE A 583 -14.61 -1.24 -23.07
CA ILE A 583 -14.10 -2.38 -23.84
C ILE A 583 -12.82 -2.93 -23.19
N ASP A 584 -12.61 -4.23 -23.31
CA ASP A 584 -11.39 -4.92 -22.85
C ASP A 584 -10.36 -5.06 -23.99
N GLY A 585 -10.78 -4.85 -25.24
CA GLY A 585 -9.89 -4.84 -26.40
C GLY A 585 -10.56 -4.31 -27.67
N LEU A 586 -9.75 -4.00 -28.67
CA LEU A 586 -10.20 -3.46 -29.96
C LEU A 586 -9.37 -4.07 -31.10
N ILE A 587 -10.01 -4.79 -32.03
CA ILE A 587 -9.36 -5.20 -33.28
C ILE A 587 -9.66 -4.17 -34.37
N LEU A 588 -8.60 -3.69 -35.02
CA LEU A 588 -8.69 -2.89 -36.25
C LEU A 588 -8.03 -3.64 -37.39
N LEU A 589 -8.77 -3.83 -38.49
CA LEU A 589 -8.27 -4.41 -39.72
C LEU A 589 -8.55 -3.46 -40.88
N HIS A 590 -7.50 -3.05 -41.57
CA HIS A 590 -7.61 -2.34 -42.86
C HIS A 590 -7.48 -3.32 -44.03
N GLU A 591 -8.54 -3.44 -44.81
CA GLU A 591 -8.58 -4.24 -46.03
C GLU A 591 -8.53 -3.34 -47.26
N LYS A 592 -7.48 -3.49 -48.08
CA LYS A 592 -7.42 -2.88 -49.42
C LYS A 592 -8.18 -3.73 -50.42
N THR A 593 -9.13 -3.13 -51.13
CA THR A 593 -9.83 -3.79 -52.23
C THR A 593 -9.10 -3.51 -53.56
N LYS A 594 -8.90 -4.56 -54.38
CA LYS A 594 -8.20 -4.44 -55.68
C LYS A 594 -9.00 -3.71 -56.77
N LYS A 595 -10.27 -3.37 -56.51
CA LYS A 595 -11.16 -2.66 -57.45
C LYS A 595 -11.62 -1.37 -56.76
N ASN A 596 -11.22 -0.22 -57.32
CA ASN A 596 -11.78 1.13 -57.08
C ASN A 596 -11.33 1.98 -55.86
N ASN A 597 -10.17 1.75 -55.23
CA ASN A 597 -9.71 2.57 -54.08
C ASN A 597 -10.76 2.66 -52.94
N ASP A 598 -11.55 1.59 -52.77
CA ASP A 598 -12.63 1.52 -51.78
C ASP A 598 -12.14 0.73 -50.57
N ASP A 599 -11.19 1.35 -49.88
CA ASP A 599 -10.58 0.81 -48.67
C ASP A 599 -11.64 0.64 -47.57
N SER A 600 -11.62 -0.53 -46.93
CA SER A 600 -12.54 -0.82 -45.83
C SER A 600 -11.79 -1.07 -44.53
N VAL A 601 -12.39 -0.61 -43.43
CA VAL A 601 -11.85 -0.80 -42.09
C VAL A 601 -12.89 -1.54 -41.25
N HIS A 602 -12.48 -2.66 -40.67
CA HIS A 602 -13.26 -3.34 -39.64
C HIS A 602 -12.85 -2.82 -38.28
N VAL A 603 -13.84 -2.42 -37.50
CA VAL A 603 -13.70 -1.94 -36.12
C VAL A 603 -14.44 -2.93 -35.23
N ILE A 604 -13.69 -3.67 -34.42
CA ILE A 604 -14.25 -4.75 -33.59
C ILE A 604 -13.90 -4.46 -32.12
N PRO A 605 -14.70 -3.63 -31.43
CA PRO A 605 -14.63 -3.49 -29.99
C PRO A 605 -15.07 -4.80 -29.32
N ILE A 606 -14.35 -5.20 -28.27
CA ILE A 606 -14.52 -6.48 -27.57
C ILE A 606 -14.77 -6.19 -26.09
N GLN A 607 -15.84 -6.75 -25.55
CA GLN A 607 -16.11 -6.80 -24.11
C GLN A 607 -16.21 -8.27 -23.68
N ILE A 608 -15.50 -8.62 -22.61
CA ILE A 608 -15.50 -9.94 -21.97
C ILE A 608 -16.31 -9.83 -20.69
N THR A 609 -17.18 -10.80 -20.43
CA THR A 609 -17.91 -10.86 -19.16
C THR A 609 -18.29 -12.30 -18.82
N ILE A 610 -18.25 -12.61 -17.52
CA ILE A 610 -18.73 -13.89 -16.98
C ILE A 610 -20.25 -13.87 -16.70
N THR A 611 -20.90 -12.69 -16.76
CA THR A 611 -22.34 -12.56 -16.54
C THR A 611 -23.08 -12.32 -17.86
N LYS A 612 -24.42 -12.30 -17.82
CA LYS A 612 -25.23 -12.01 -19.02
C LYS A 612 -25.01 -10.55 -19.46
N PRO A 613 -24.85 -10.27 -20.77
CA PRO A 613 -24.73 -8.90 -21.30
C PRO A 613 -25.84 -7.95 -20.85
N SER A 614 -27.05 -8.49 -20.61
CA SER A 614 -28.21 -7.72 -20.12
C SER A 614 -28.00 -7.08 -18.73
N LYS A 615 -27.04 -7.55 -17.93
CA LYS A 615 -26.69 -6.96 -16.63
C LYS A 615 -25.58 -5.89 -16.72
N HIS A 616 -24.85 -5.82 -17.84
CA HIS A 616 -23.81 -4.82 -18.12
C HIS A 616 -24.16 -4.00 -19.38
N SER A 617 -25.42 -3.58 -19.50
CA SER A 617 -25.96 -2.98 -20.73
C SER A 617 -25.38 -1.60 -21.10
N ASP A 618 -24.34 -1.13 -20.42
CA ASP A 618 -23.76 0.20 -20.62
C ASP A 618 -22.42 0.21 -21.36
N SER A 619 -21.70 -0.91 -21.53
CA SER A 619 -20.39 -0.94 -22.21
C SER A 619 -20.45 -0.47 -23.67
N GLU A 620 -21.41 -0.97 -24.44
CA GLU A 620 -21.64 -0.52 -25.83
C GLU A 620 -21.93 0.98 -25.87
N LYS A 621 -22.85 1.42 -25.02
CA LYS A 621 -23.23 2.83 -24.92
C LYS A 621 -22.03 3.69 -24.54
N LYS A 622 -21.27 3.30 -23.51
CA LYS A 622 -20.04 3.97 -23.06
C LYS A 622 -19.02 4.06 -24.19
N PHE A 623 -18.82 2.99 -24.96
CA PHE A 623 -17.90 2.98 -26.09
C PHE A 623 -18.33 3.98 -27.16
N PHE A 624 -19.59 3.94 -27.58
CA PHE A 624 -20.12 4.81 -28.63
C PHE A 624 -20.23 6.28 -28.18
N ASP A 625 -20.52 6.52 -26.90
CA ASP A 625 -20.61 7.86 -26.32
C ASP A 625 -19.25 8.54 -26.15
N SER A 626 -18.16 7.77 -26.01
CA SER A 626 -16.82 8.28 -25.71
C SER A 626 -15.78 7.90 -26.77
N ALA A 627 -15.26 6.67 -26.74
CA ALA A 627 -14.13 6.20 -27.52
C ALA A 627 -14.39 6.24 -29.04
N TRP A 628 -15.61 5.89 -29.46
CA TRP A 628 -16.00 5.91 -30.86
C TRP A 628 -15.88 7.29 -31.49
N LYS A 629 -16.26 8.35 -30.79
CA LYS A 629 -16.22 9.72 -31.34
C LYS A 629 -14.81 10.11 -31.77
N LYS A 630 -13.81 9.82 -30.94
CA LYS A 630 -12.39 10.07 -31.22
C LYS A 630 -11.85 9.14 -32.29
N LEU A 631 -12.23 7.85 -32.24
CA LEU A 631 -11.79 6.88 -33.24
C LEU A 631 -12.34 7.22 -34.64
N LYS A 632 -13.58 7.68 -34.72
CA LYS A 632 -14.25 8.05 -35.97
C LYS A 632 -13.53 9.18 -36.69
N GLU A 633 -13.00 10.18 -35.98
CA GLU A 633 -12.21 11.27 -36.56
C GLU A 633 -11.01 10.72 -37.39
N LYS A 634 -10.39 9.65 -36.90
CA LYS A 634 -9.27 8.97 -37.57
C LYS A 634 -9.71 8.08 -38.74
N LEU A 635 -10.99 7.72 -38.77
CA LEU A 635 -11.56 6.85 -39.80
C LEU A 635 -12.23 7.62 -40.95
N THR A 636 -12.24 8.95 -40.90
CA THR A 636 -12.89 9.84 -41.90
C THR A 636 -12.39 9.64 -43.33
N ASN A 637 -11.15 9.18 -43.51
CA ASN A 637 -10.56 8.93 -44.81
C ASN A 637 -10.98 7.59 -45.45
N TYR A 638 -11.72 6.74 -44.73
CA TYR A 638 -12.17 5.44 -45.23
C TYR A 638 -13.66 5.49 -45.60
N LYS A 639 -13.97 5.06 -46.82
CA LYS A 639 -15.36 5.06 -47.33
C LYS A 639 -16.23 3.99 -46.68
N ASN A 640 -15.64 2.84 -46.33
CA ASN A 640 -16.36 1.67 -45.82
C ASN A 640 -15.88 1.30 -44.41
N VAL A 641 -16.52 1.84 -43.38
CA VAL A 641 -16.25 1.46 -41.98
C VAL A 641 -17.30 0.44 -41.52
N LYS A 642 -16.86 -0.77 -41.17
CA LYS A 642 -17.70 -1.84 -40.66
C LYS A 642 -17.49 -2.01 -39.17
N VAL A 643 -18.53 -1.85 -38.38
CA VAL A 643 -18.45 -1.97 -36.91
C VAL A 643 -19.14 -3.26 -36.46
N SER A 644 -18.42 -4.10 -35.71
CA SER A 644 -18.96 -5.29 -35.06
C SER A 644 -18.61 -5.28 -33.57
N PHE A 645 -19.59 -5.02 -32.71
CA PHE A 645 -19.37 -5.03 -31.26
C PHE A 645 -19.50 -6.46 -30.76
N VAL A 646 -18.44 -6.99 -30.14
CA VAL A 646 -18.35 -8.39 -29.74
C VAL A 646 -18.41 -8.52 -28.22
N TRP A 647 -19.40 -9.26 -27.74
CA TRP A 647 -19.46 -9.76 -26.37
C TRP A 647 -18.93 -11.18 -26.33
N ILE A 648 -17.92 -11.43 -25.50
CA ILE A 648 -17.41 -12.76 -25.18
C ILE A 648 -18.00 -13.16 -23.83
N THR A 649 -18.81 -14.22 -23.81
CA THR A 649 -19.54 -14.67 -22.62
C THR A 649 -19.54 -16.19 -22.47
N CYS A 650 -20.21 -16.74 -21.47
CA CYS A 650 -20.37 -18.18 -21.29
C CYS A 650 -21.29 -18.86 -22.33
N ARG A 651 -22.08 -18.09 -23.10
CA ARG A 651 -23.00 -18.63 -24.10
C ARG A 651 -22.94 -17.82 -25.40
N SER A 652 -23.19 -18.50 -26.51
CA SER A 652 -23.38 -17.81 -27.80
C SER A 652 -24.86 -17.47 -27.99
N GLU A 653 -25.13 -16.30 -28.54
CA GLU A 653 -26.48 -15.88 -28.93
C GLU A 653 -26.50 -15.47 -30.41
N ALA A 654 -27.70 -15.35 -30.98
CA ALA A 654 -27.84 -14.90 -32.36
C ALA A 654 -27.35 -13.46 -32.51
N SER A 655 -26.65 -13.18 -33.61
CA SER A 655 -26.22 -11.81 -33.89
C SER A 655 -27.41 -10.89 -34.15
N SER A 656 -27.30 -9.65 -33.67
CA SER A 656 -28.35 -8.64 -33.84
C SER A 656 -27.79 -7.42 -34.56
N LYS A 657 -28.46 -6.98 -35.62
CA LYS A 657 -28.12 -5.73 -36.30
C LYS A 657 -28.73 -4.56 -35.55
N ILE A 658 -27.89 -3.58 -35.21
CA ILE A 658 -28.31 -2.36 -34.54
C ILE A 658 -28.19 -1.22 -35.54
N VAL A 659 -29.32 -0.55 -35.77
CA VAL A 659 -29.43 0.54 -36.72
C VAL A 659 -28.83 1.81 -36.12
N LEU A 660 -28.36 2.69 -36.99
CA LEU A 660 -27.95 4.06 -36.67
C LEU A 660 -28.97 4.72 -35.72
N ASN A 661 -28.47 5.33 -34.65
CA ASN A 661 -29.29 6.09 -33.72
C ASN A 661 -28.76 7.53 -33.65
N GLU A 662 -29.66 8.49 -33.85
CA GLU A 662 -29.36 9.91 -33.86
C GLU A 662 -30.27 10.64 -32.87
N LYS A 663 -29.72 11.66 -32.22
CA LYS A 663 -30.46 12.52 -31.30
C LYS A 663 -30.49 13.94 -31.84
N GLU A 664 -31.69 14.49 -32.02
CA GLU A 664 -31.88 15.91 -32.33
C GLU A 664 -31.75 16.77 -31.07
N ILE A 665 -30.98 17.84 -31.17
CA ILE A 665 -30.89 18.92 -30.17
C ILE A 665 -31.21 20.22 -30.90
N ARG A 666 -31.66 21.25 -30.17
CA ARG A 666 -32.24 22.52 -30.66
C ARG A 666 -31.62 23.18 -31.91
N ASN A 667 -30.40 22.84 -32.33
CA ASN A 667 -29.78 23.29 -33.59
C ASN A 667 -28.82 22.27 -34.28
N LYS A 668 -28.76 20.98 -33.86
CA LYS A 668 -27.87 19.95 -34.45
C LYS A 668 -28.38 18.53 -34.23
N THR A 669 -28.19 17.66 -35.22
CA THR A 669 -28.32 16.20 -35.10
C THR A 669 -26.99 15.63 -34.62
N ILE A 670 -27.00 14.84 -33.54
CA ILE A 670 -25.82 14.16 -33.01
C ILE A 670 -25.99 12.64 -33.14
N GLU A 671 -25.04 11.98 -33.82
CA GLU A 671 -24.96 10.51 -33.84
C GLU A 671 -24.69 9.99 -32.42
N VAL A 672 -25.57 9.11 -31.93
CA VAL A 672 -25.44 8.41 -30.64
C VAL A 672 -24.61 7.14 -30.83
N ASN A 673 -24.90 6.37 -31.87
CA ASN A 673 -24.09 5.23 -32.30
C ASN A 673 -24.22 5.01 -33.81
N PRO A 674 -23.19 4.47 -34.49
CA PRO A 674 -23.27 4.09 -35.90
C PRO A 674 -24.20 2.88 -36.08
N SER A 675 -24.45 2.48 -37.32
CA SER A 675 -24.96 1.12 -37.55
C SER A 675 -23.87 0.10 -37.26
N TYR A 676 -24.16 -0.93 -36.46
CA TYR A 676 -23.21 -1.99 -36.13
C TYR A 676 -23.90 -3.34 -35.98
N THR A 677 -23.10 -4.40 -36.02
CA THR A 677 -23.58 -5.74 -35.68
C THR A 677 -23.13 -6.07 -34.26
N ARG A 678 -24.07 -6.43 -33.39
CA ARG A 678 -23.76 -6.99 -32.07
C ARG A 678 -23.63 -8.50 -32.20
N GLU A 679 -22.49 -9.00 -31.78
CA GLU A 679 -22.13 -10.42 -31.79
C GLU A 679 -21.96 -10.88 -30.35
N ILE A 680 -22.59 -12.01 -29.98
CA ILE A 680 -22.44 -12.61 -28.66
C ILE A 680 -21.87 -14.01 -28.88
N ILE A 681 -20.58 -14.16 -28.57
CA ILE A 681 -19.82 -15.39 -28.79
C ILE A 681 -19.44 -16.02 -27.45
N SER A 682 -19.30 -17.36 -27.45
CA SER A 682 -18.92 -18.10 -26.24
C SER A 682 -17.40 -18.10 -26.04
N PHE A 683 -16.95 -18.31 -24.80
CA PHE A 683 -15.55 -18.59 -24.49
C PHE A 683 -14.98 -19.70 -25.37
N ARG A 684 -15.78 -20.72 -25.71
CA ARG A 684 -15.39 -21.82 -26.60
C ARG A 684 -14.86 -21.38 -27.96
N ILE A 685 -15.40 -20.30 -28.51
CA ILE A 685 -14.97 -19.75 -29.82
C ILE A 685 -13.59 -19.10 -29.70
N VAL A 686 -13.26 -18.57 -28.52
CA VAL A 686 -11.97 -17.93 -28.23
C VAL A 686 -10.92 -18.98 -27.87
N ASN A 687 -11.25 -19.85 -26.91
CA ASN A 687 -10.42 -20.95 -26.47
C ASN A 687 -11.30 -22.01 -25.78
N LYS A 688 -11.23 -23.25 -26.27
CA LYS A 688 -12.00 -24.37 -25.74
C LYS A 688 -11.64 -24.71 -24.29
N GLU A 689 -10.36 -24.63 -23.92
CA GLU A 689 -9.89 -24.98 -22.57
C GLU A 689 -10.46 -24.02 -21.51
N ILE A 690 -10.58 -22.74 -21.86
CA ILE A 690 -11.22 -21.72 -21.02
C ILE A 690 -12.69 -22.07 -20.77
N ASP A 691 -13.43 -22.44 -21.81
CA ASP A 691 -14.85 -22.80 -21.73
C ASP A 691 -15.07 -24.07 -20.91
N ASP A 692 -14.28 -25.12 -21.18
CA ASP A 692 -14.37 -26.40 -20.48
C ASP A 692 -14.09 -26.22 -18.98
N GLU A 693 -13.11 -25.41 -18.62
CA GLU A 693 -12.74 -25.14 -17.23
C GLU A 693 -13.73 -24.22 -16.50
N PHE A 694 -14.26 -23.20 -17.19
CA PHE A 694 -15.33 -22.35 -16.66
C PHE A 694 -16.60 -23.18 -16.38
N LEU A 695 -17.04 -23.99 -17.34
CA LEU A 695 -18.21 -24.86 -17.18
C LEU A 695 -18.02 -25.94 -16.11
N PHE A 696 -16.79 -26.32 -15.80
CA PHE A 696 -16.52 -27.19 -14.66
C PHE A 696 -16.66 -26.42 -13.33
N SER A 697 -16.19 -25.18 -13.30
CA SER A 697 -16.20 -24.33 -12.11
C SER A 697 -17.60 -23.79 -11.76
N ASP A 698 -18.46 -23.60 -12.77
CA ASP A 698 -19.83 -23.06 -12.67
C ASP A 698 -20.88 -24.15 -12.34
N ARG A 699 -20.52 -25.45 -12.40
CA ARG A 699 -21.46 -26.56 -12.15
C ARG A 699 -21.89 -26.74 -10.69
N ASP A 700 -21.30 -26.00 -9.76
CA ASP A 700 -21.63 -26.01 -8.33
C ASP A 700 -22.35 -24.72 -7.86
N ILE A 701 -22.68 -23.79 -8.77
CA ILE A 701 -23.47 -22.56 -8.54
C ILE A 701 -24.87 -22.76 -9.13
#